data_AF-A0A2S8BEG6-F1
#
_entry.id   AF-A0A2S8BEG6-F1
#
_cell.length_a   1.000
_cell.length_b   1.000
_cell.length_c   1.000
_cell.angle_alpha   90.00
_cell.angle_beta   90.00
_cell.angle_gamma   90.00
#
_symmetry.space_group_name_H-M   'P 1'
#
loop_
_entity.id
_entity.type
_entity.pdbx_description
1 polymer ?
#
loop_
_entity_poly.entity_id
_entity_poly.type
_entity_poly.pdbx_seq_one_letter_code
_entity_poly.pdbx_strand_id
1 'polypeptide(L)'
;MTVSIQDDVALRNWLVDYLVTNIGCAPDEIDFDLSLNDLGVGSRDAVVLSGELAELLGRPISPVEFWQHPTINALVGFLTAAEPDCGFEPVPADDRGARDEPIAVIGLGCRFPGGISGPDALWQYLWDGRCSIGEVPAERWSAFDDGTPEVAAALARTTRWGSFLTDIDAFDADFFEISRREAAKMDPQQRLLLEVAWEALEHAGIPPTTLRRSQTGVFAGACFSEYGYLASTDLPTVDAWSNTGGALSIIANRLSYFLDLRGPSVAVDTACSSSLVAVHLACQSLRMRDSQLAIAAGVNLLLSPAVFHGFDQAGALSPTGRCHAFDAAADGFVRGEGCGVVVLKRFSDALRDGDRVLAVVRGSAINQDGRSNGLMAPNPAAQMAVLRAAYTNAGIPPQEVDYVEAHGTGTFLGDPIEARALGTVLGRGRPPDSPLLIGAVKTNLGHLEAAAGVAGFIKTVLAVHRGQIPPNQQFEAPNPHIPFDELRLKVVADHAPWPAVRRVRRAGVSSFGFGGTNAHVVIEQAPLADPGARDRDPAVTTLVVSGKTPERIAATAGVVAEWMAGPGAGVGLAEVARHPQSSSGAASAVRHGVCAGPRPGPGRAARAGRRSVGRRSDHPPRRRLRIGHGVRLFGPGLAVARHGPAIAGRRTGIRRRDR
;
A
#
# COMPACT_ATOMS: atom_id res chain seq x y z
N MET A 1 -41.31 -33.83 -17.97
CA MET A 1 -40.12 -33.82 -18.84
C MET A 1 -39.11 -32.90 -18.19
N THR A 2 -38.28 -33.43 -17.31
CA THR A 2 -37.20 -32.70 -16.63
C THR A 2 -36.01 -32.64 -17.58
N VAL A 3 -35.72 -31.48 -18.14
CA VAL A 3 -34.51 -31.25 -18.94
C VAL A 3 -33.35 -31.23 -17.96
N SER A 4 -32.47 -32.23 -18.05
CA SER A 4 -31.21 -32.24 -17.30
C SER A 4 -30.30 -31.15 -17.84
N ILE A 5 -30.23 -30.01 -17.14
CA ILE A 5 -29.26 -28.95 -17.42
C ILE A 5 -27.99 -29.26 -16.63
N GLN A 6 -27.11 -30.07 -17.22
CA GLN A 6 -25.72 -30.26 -16.75
C GLN A 6 -24.71 -29.47 -17.60
N ASP A 7 -25.19 -28.54 -18.43
CA ASP A 7 -24.37 -27.72 -19.32
C ASP A 7 -24.26 -26.29 -18.75
N ASP A 8 -23.02 -25.83 -18.52
CA ASP A 8 -22.68 -24.49 -18.04
C ASP A 8 -23.38 -23.39 -18.86
N VAL A 9 -23.53 -23.60 -20.17
CA VAL A 9 -24.15 -22.62 -21.09
C VAL A 9 -25.65 -22.50 -20.84
N ALA A 10 -26.34 -23.63 -20.62
CA ALA A 10 -27.78 -23.64 -20.40
C ALA A 10 -28.15 -23.10 -19.02
N LEU A 11 -27.32 -23.35 -17.98
CA LEU A 11 -27.54 -22.79 -16.65
C LEU A 11 -27.29 -21.28 -16.61
N ARG A 12 -26.27 -20.80 -17.35
CA ARG A 12 -26.04 -19.35 -17.54
C ARG A 12 -27.22 -18.67 -18.21
N ASN A 13 -27.72 -19.23 -19.31
CA ASN A 13 -28.86 -18.65 -20.02
C ASN A 13 -30.12 -18.60 -19.15
N TRP A 14 -30.37 -19.65 -18.36
CA TRP A 14 -31.49 -19.66 -17.42
C TRP A 14 -31.37 -18.56 -16.35
N LEU A 15 -30.16 -18.35 -15.79
CA LEU A 15 -29.92 -17.28 -14.81
C LEU A 15 -30.12 -15.88 -15.44
N VAL A 16 -29.72 -15.68 -16.69
CA VAL A 16 -29.98 -14.43 -17.43
C VAL A 16 -31.48 -14.21 -17.60
N ASP A 17 -32.20 -15.22 -18.07
CA ASP A 17 -33.65 -15.13 -18.28
C ASP A 17 -34.39 -14.84 -16.97
N TYR A 18 -33.94 -15.42 -15.85
CA TYR A 18 -34.47 -15.14 -14.52
C TYR A 18 -34.25 -13.68 -14.12
N LEU A 19 -33.03 -13.14 -14.28
CA LEU A 19 -32.72 -11.75 -13.92
C LEU A 19 -33.52 -10.76 -14.77
N VAL A 20 -33.69 -11.04 -16.07
CA VAL A 20 -34.53 -10.20 -16.95
C VAL A 20 -36.00 -10.24 -16.53
N THR A 21 -36.53 -11.42 -16.21
CA THR A 21 -37.96 -11.61 -15.97
C THR A 21 -38.40 -11.16 -14.57
N ASN A 22 -37.60 -11.48 -13.54
CA ASN A 22 -38.01 -11.37 -12.15
C ASN A 22 -37.35 -10.20 -11.41
N ILE A 23 -36.16 -9.76 -11.84
CA ILE A 23 -35.43 -8.63 -11.25
C ILE A 23 -35.58 -7.36 -12.11
N GLY A 24 -35.87 -7.53 -13.41
CA GLY A 24 -36.14 -6.43 -14.34
C GLY A 24 -34.87 -5.85 -14.98
N CYS A 25 -33.77 -6.61 -15.01
CA CYS A 25 -32.53 -6.22 -15.70
C CYS A 25 -32.73 -6.21 -17.22
N ALA A 26 -32.14 -5.25 -17.93
CA ALA A 26 -32.08 -5.32 -19.38
C ALA A 26 -31.02 -6.37 -19.82
N PRO A 27 -31.26 -7.18 -20.88
CA PRO A 27 -30.32 -8.23 -21.31
C PRO A 27 -28.90 -7.73 -21.64
N ASP A 28 -28.78 -6.45 -22.01
CA ASP A 28 -27.53 -5.75 -22.32
C ASP A 28 -26.79 -5.18 -21.09
N GLU A 29 -27.44 -5.16 -19.92
CA GLU A 29 -26.87 -4.71 -18.64
C GLU A 29 -26.32 -5.86 -17.77
N ILE A 30 -26.57 -7.12 -18.17
CA ILE A 30 -26.16 -8.30 -17.40
C ILE A 30 -24.71 -8.67 -17.74
N ASP A 31 -23.78 -8.26 -16.88
CA ASP A 31 -22.41 -8.76 -16.87
C ASP A 31 -22.31 -10.01 -15.96
N PHE A 32 -21.75 -11.09 -16.49
CA PHE A 32 -21.63 -12.37 -15.80
C PHE A 32 -20.66 -12.38 -14.61
N ASP A 33 -19.80 -11.37 -14.54
CA ASP A 33 -18.83 -11.20 -13.46
C ASP A 33 -19.22 -10.10 -12.45
N LEU A 34 -20.33 -9.39 -12.67
CA LEU A 34 -20.93 -8.52 -11.65
C LEU A 34 -21.58 -9.36 -10.54
N SER A 35 -21.61 -8.79 -9.34
CA SER A 35 -22.26 -9.48 -8.22
C SER A 35 -23.78 -9.48 -8.43
N LEU A 36 -24.44 -10.56 -8.01
CA LEU A 36 -25.89 -10.69 -8.05
C LEU A 36 -26.58 -9.54 -7.28
N ASN A 37 -25.94 -9.03 -6.22
CA ASN A 37 -26.43 -7.88 -5.47
C ASN A 37 -26.36 -6.57 -6.28
N ASP A 38 -25.28 -6.35 -7.04
CA ASP A 38 -25.17 -5.18 -7.94
C ASP A 38 -26.16 -5.26 -9.10
N LEU A 39 -26.55 -6.48 -9.49
CA LEU A 39 -27.63 -6.75 -10.44
C LEU A 39 -29.03 -6.65 -9.81
N GLY A 40 -29.14 -6.28 -8.52
CA GLY A 40 -30.41 -6.03 -7.84
C GLY A 40 -31.03 -7.24 -7.13
N VAL A 41 -30.33 -8.37 -7.03
CA VAL A 41 -30.78 -9.56 -6.27
C VAL A 41 -30.55 -9.32 -4.78
N GLY A 42 -31.61 -8.96 -4.06
CA GLY A 42 -31.58 -8.79 -2.61
C GLY A 42 -31.72 -10.10 -1.84
N SER A 43 -31.67 -10.02 -0.50
CA SER A 43 -31.73 -11.22 0.35
C SER A 43 -33.01 -12.03 0.20
N ARG A 44 -34.13 -11.36 -0.14
CA ARG A 44 -35.43 -11.99 -0.37
C ARG A 44 -35.48 -12.71 -1.71
N ASP A 45 -34.88 -12.11 -2.74
CA ASP A 45 -34.86 -12.64 -4.10
C ASP A 45 -33.96 -13.87 -4.19
N ALA A 46 -32.84 -13.87 -3.46
CA ALA A 46 -31.98 -15.05 -3.35
C ALA A 46 -32.68 -16.28 -2.74
N VAL A 47 -33.64 -16.09 -1.82
CA VAL A 47 -34.43 -17.20 -1.27
C VAL A 47 -35.39 -17.76 -2.33
N VAL A 48 -36.04 -16.90 -3.11
CA VAL A 48 -36.95 -17.32 -4.19
C VAL A 48 -36.17 -18.03 -5.31
N LEU A 49 -35.08 -17.41 -5.75
CA LEU A 49 -34.16 -17.97 -6.75
C LEU A 49 -33.57 -19.32 -6.31
N SER A 50 -33.25 -19.50 -5.02
CA SER A 50 -32.79 -20.78 -4.47
C SER A 50 -33.83 -21.90 -4.63
N GLY A 51 -35.12 -21.58 -4.46
CA GLY A 51 -36.21 -22.54 -4.61
C GLY A 51 -36.38 -22.98 -6.06
N GLU A 52 -36.38 -22.03 -7.00
CA GLU A 52 -36.50 -22.33 -8.43
C GLU A 52 -35.30 -23.10 -8.99
N LEU A 53 -34.09 -22.75 -8.56
CA LEU A 53 -32.88 -23.51 -8.93
C LEU A 53 -32.88 -24.91 -8.32
N ALA A 54 -33.39 -25.07 -7.10
CA ALA A 54 -33.49 -26.39 -6.46
C ALA A 54 -34.47 -27.30 -7.22
N GLU A 55 -35.59 -26.76 -7.71
CA GLU A 55 -36.53 -27.48 -8.57
C GLU A 55 -35.92 -27.81 -9.93
N LEU A 56 -35.19 -26.87 -10.54
CA LEU A 56 -34.54 -27.05 -11.85
C LEU A 56 -33.45 -28.13 -11.82
N LEU A 57 -32.64 -28.14 -10.76
CA LEU A 57 -31.48 -29.02 -10.62
C LEU A 57 -31.76 -30.31 -9.84
N GLY A 58 -32.97 -30.44 -9.26
CA GLY A 58 -33.39 -31.61 -8.49
C GLY A 58 -32.58 -31.84 -7.21
N ARG A 59 -31.95 -30.80 -6.66
CA ARG A 59 -31.16 -30.85 -5.42
C ARG A 59 -31.39 -29.60 -4.56
N PRO A 60 -31.35 -29.70 -3.23
CA PRO A 60 -31.51 -28.53 -2.37
C PRO A 60 -30.34 -27.57 -2.60
N ILE A 61 -30.64 -26.30 -2.82
CA ILE A 61 -29.65 -25.22 -2.92
C ILE A 61 -29.93 -24.27 -1.77
N SER A 62 -28.91 -24.06 -0.92
CA SER A 62 -29.03 -23.10 0.16
C SER A 62 -29.05 -21.69 -0.41
N PRO A 63 -29.92 -20.79 0.09
CA PRO A 63 -29.81 -19.36 -0.22
C PRO A 63 -28.41 -18.80 0.08
N VAL A 64 -27.63 -19.42 0.98
CA VAL A 64 -26.25 -19.01 1.30
C VAL A 64 -25.30 -19.18 0.10
N GLU A 65 -25.58 -20.08 -0.83
CA GLU A 65 -24.72 -20.34 -2.00
C GLU A 65 -24.59 -19.12 -2.91
N PHE A 66 -25.62 -18.27 -2.98
CA PHE A 66 -25.60 -17.02 -3.75
C PHE A 66 -24.66 -15.97 -3.16
N TRP A 67 -24.26 -16.09 -1.90
CA TRP A 67 -23.22 -15.23 -1.28
C TRP A 67 -21.84 -15.84 -1.36
N GLN A 68 -21.73 -17.18 -1.30
CA GLN A 68 -20.45 -17.87 -1.47
C GLN A 68 -19.96 -17.83 -2.92
N HIS A 69 -20.91 -17.75 -3.86
CA HIS A 69 -20.68 -17.67 -5.29
C HIS A 69 -21.42 -16.46 -5.89
N PRO A 70 -20.94 -15.23 -5.63
CA PRO A 70 -21.74 -14.01 -5.81
C PRO A 70 -21.92 -13.56 -7.25
N THR A 71 -21.36 -14.24 -8.25
CA THR A 71 -21.49 -13.89 -9.68
C THR A 71 -22.12 -15.04 -10.45
N ILE A 72 -22.74 -14.76 -11.60
CA ILE A 72 -23.35 -15.80 -12.46
C ILE A 72 -22.30 -16.87 -12.83
N ASN A 73 -21.09 -16.45 -13.19
CA ASN A 73 -20.00 -17.37 -13.52
C ASN A 73 -19.56 -18.23 -12.32
N ALA A 74 -19.44 -17.64 -11.13
CA ALA A 74 -19.04 -18.37 -9.92
C ALA A 74 -20.11 -19.35 -9.47
N LEU A 75 -21.39 -18.96 -9.53
CA LEU A 75 -22.53 -19.78 -9.15
C LEU A 75 -22.70 -20.96 -10.10
N VAL A 76 -22.60 -20.73 -11.41
CA VAL A 76 -22.64 -21.82 -12.41
C VAL A 76 -21.47 -22.78 -12.18
N GLY A 77 -20.26 -22.26 -11.97
CA GLY A 77 -19.09 -23.10 -11.69
C GLY A 77 -19.23 -23.94 -10.42
N PHE A 78 -19.86 -23.43 -9.36
CA PHE A 78 -20.20 -24.22 -8.17
C PHE A 78 -21.28 -25.25 -8.46
N LEU A 79 -22.32 -24.84 -9.19
CA LEU A 79 -23.47 -25.69 -9.45
C LEU A 79 -23.15 -26.84 -10.41
N THR A 80 -22.08 -26.74 -11.20
CA THR A 80 -21.62 -27.77 -12.14
C THR A 80 -20.34 -28.49 -11.72
N ALA A 81 -19.61 -28.02 -10.71
CA ALA A 81 -18.44 -28.71 -10.17
C ALA A 81 -18.83 -29.96 -9.35
N ALA A 82 -18.06 -31.04 -9.49
CA ALA A 82 -18.05 -32.13 -8.52
C ALA A 82 -17.42 -31.63 -7.20
N GLU A 83 -18.00 -31.99 -6.05
CA GLU A 83 -17.60 -31.45 -4.74
C GLU A 83 -16.08 -31.50 -4.54
N PRO A 84 -15.42 -30.36 -4.27
CA PRO A 84 -14.02 -30.36 -3.91
C PRO A 84 -13.86 -30.90 -2.49
N ASP A 85 -12.98 -31.90 -2.33
CA ASP A 85 -12.52 -32.39 -1.05
C ASP A 85 -11.92 -31.22 -0.25
N CYS A 86 -12.57 -30.84 0.84
CA CYS A 86 -12.13 -29.78 1.75
C CYS A 86 -10.97 -30.26 2.63
N GLY A 87 -9.89 -30.70 1.98
CA GLY A 87 -8.60 -30.96 2.59
C GLY A 87 -7.91 -29.65 2.92
N PHE A 88 -8.07 -29.17 4.15
CA PHE A 88 -7.07 -28.28 4.75
C PHE A 88 -5.78 -29.07 4.88
N GLU A 89 -4.85 -28.90 3.94
CA GLU A 89 -3.47 -29.36 4.08
C GLU A 89 -2.89 -28.74 5.36
N PRO A 90 -2.47 -29.55 6.35
CA PRO A 90 -1.89 -29.01 7.58
C PRO A 90 -0.58 -28.28 7.25
N VAL A 91 -0.50 -27.01 7.65
CA VAL A 91 0.75 -26.25 7.57
C VAL A 91 1.80 -26.98 8.42
N PRO A 92 3.02 -27.26 7.90
CA PRO A 92 4.04 -27.96 8.66
C PRO A 92 4.36 -27.21 9.95
N ALA A 93 4.23 -27.92 11.07
CA ALA A 93 4.65 -27.42 12.38
C ALA A 93 6.17 -27.57 12.52
N ASP A 94 6.88 -26.49 12.20
CA ASP A 94 8.26 -26.21 12.64
C ASP A 94 8.42 -24.67 12.55
N ASP A 95 9.16 -23.92 13.36
CA ASP A 95 10.34 -24.18 14.18
C ASP A 95 10.56 -22.88 15.00
N ARG A 96 11.43 -22.86 15.99
CA ARG A 96 11.82 -21.64 16.71
C ARG A 96 12.36 -20.54 15.77
N GLY A 97 12.80 -20.90 14.56
CA GLY A 97 13.21 -19.97 13.50
C GLY A 97 12.07 -19.14 12.86
N ALA A 98 10.81 -19.53 13.01
CA ALA A 98 9.67 -18.77 12.45
C ALA A 98 9.42 -17.45 13.20
N ARG A 99 9.75 -17.38 14.49
CA ARG A 99 9.56 -16.16 15.32
C ARG A 99 10.57 -15.06 15.02
N ASP A 100 11.75 -15.45 14.56
CA ASP A 100 12.86 -14.54 14.26
C ASP A 100 13.00 -14.27 12.76
N GLU A 101 12.04 -14.72 11.94
CA GLU A 101 12.07 -14.54 10.50
C GLU A 101 12.08 -13.04 10.14
N PRO A 102 13.10 -12.56 9.40
CA PRO A 102 13.14 -11.19 8.92
C PRO A 102 12.01 -10.94 7.92
N ILE A 103 11.46 -9.72 7.91
CA ILE A 103 10.37 -9.34 7.02
C ILE A 103 10.89 -8.38 5.96
N ALA A 104 10.79 -8.78 4.69
CA ALA A 104 11.15 -7.95 3.54
C ALA A 104 10.11 -6.85 3.32
N VAL A 105 10.62 -5.64 3.07
CA VAL A 105 9.84 -4.53 2.52
C VAL A 105 9.98 -4.57 1.00
N ILE A 106 8.90 -4.89 0.29
CA ILE A 106 8.93 -5.12 -1.17
C ILE A 106 8.21 -4.04 -1.98
N GLY A 107 7.24 -3.35 -1.36
CA GLY A 107 6.46 -2.29 -2.00
C GLY A 107 6.22 -1.11 -1.07
N LEU A 108 6.14 0.10 -1.64
CA LEU A 108 5.86 1.35 -0.94
C LEU A 108 4.91 2.19 -1.80
N GLY A 109 3.90 2.77 -1.17
CA GLY A 109 3.02 3.77 -1.77
C GLY A 109 2.76 4.89 -0.77
N CYS A 110 2.60 6.13 -1.24
CA CYS A 110 2.17 7.22 -0.38
C CYS A 110 1.48 8.37 -1.13
N ARG A 111 0.67 9.11 -0.38
CA ARG A 111 0.11 10.41 -0.70
C ARG A 111 0.33 11.33 0.49
N PHE A 112 1.17 12.34 0.30
CA PHE A 112 1.49 13.31 1.34
C PHE A 112 1.34 14.75 0.82
N PRO A 113 1.11 15.72 1.72
CA PRO A 113 1.03 17.14 1.39
C PRO A 113 2.23 17.65 0.59
N GLY A 114 2.04 18.72 -0.18
CA GLY A 114 3.07 19.24 -1.09
C GLY A 114 3.14 18.51 -2.44
N GLY A 115 2.05 17.85 -2.85
CA GLY A 115 1.93 17.14 -4.13
C GLY A 115 2.73 15.85 -4.18
N ILE A 116 3.02 15.24 -3.03
CA ILE A 116 3.83 14.02 -2.95
C ILE A 116 2.97 12.82 -3.33
N SER A 117 3.29 12.21 -4.47
CA SER A 117 2.68 10.99 -4.98
C SER A 117 3.76 9.93 -5.19
N GLY A 118 3.84 8.96 -4.27
CA GLY A 118 4.79 7.86 -4.32
C GLY A 118 6.14 8.11 -3.64
N PRO A 119 6.92 7.03 -3.42
CA PRO A 119 8.14 7.05 -2.61
C PRO A 119 9.27 7.91 -3.19
N ASP A 120 9.40 7.99 -4.52
CA ASP A 120 10.43 8.82 -5.15
C ASP A 120 10.14 10.32 -5.03
N ALA A 121 8.87 10.72 -5.15
CA ALA A 121 8.46 12.10 -4.91
C ALA A 121 8.68 12.50 -3.45
N LEU A 122 8.41 11.60 -2.50
CA LEU A 122 8.72 11.81 -1.10
C LEU A 122 10.23 11.99 -0.89
N TRP A 123 11.05 11.09 -1.46
CA TRP A 123 12.50 11.18 -1.33
C TRP A 123 13.02 12.54 -1.80
N GLN A 124 12.62 12.96 -3.01
CA GLN A 124 13.03 14.25 -3.56
C GLN A 124 12.54 15.41 -2.69
N TYR A 125 11.30 15.35 -2.20
CA TYR A 125 10.75 16.38 -1.31
C TYR A 125 11.58 16.57 -0.04
N LEU A 126 11.95 15.47 0.62
CA LEU A 126 12.76 15.48 1.83
C LEU A 126 14.22 15.88 1.53
N TRP A 127 14.75 15.42 0.39
CA TRP A 127 16.09 15.75 -0.07
C TRP A 127 16.23 17.20 -0.55
N ASP A 128 15.15 17.89 -0.89
CA ASP A 128 15.18 19.32 -1.18
C ASP A 128 14.93 20.17 0.08
N GLY A 129 14.78 19.54 1.24
CA GLY A 129 14.51 20.23 2.51
C GLY A 129 13.17 20.98 2.53
N ARG A 130 12.18 20.55 1.74
CA ARG A 130 10.89 21.24 1.64
C ARG A 130 10.01 21.00 2.88
N CYS A 131 9.09 21.92 3.14
CA CYS A 131 8.11 21.83 4.21
C CYS A 131 6.71 22.14 3.66
N SER A 132 5.74 21.24 3.91
CA SER A 132 4.37 21.33 3.37
C SER A 132 3.40 22.04 4.32
N ILE A 133 3.86 22.40 5.52
CA ILE A 133 3.04 23.09 6.51
C ILE A 133 2.74 24.51 6.03
N GLY A 134 1.46 24.86 6.03
CA GLY A 134 0.94 26.15 5.61
C GLY A 134 -0.39 26.48 6.31
N GLU A 135 -1.09 27.49 5.78
CA GLU A 135 -2.39 27.87 6.32
C GLU A 135 -3.47 26.83 5.98
N VAL A 136 -4.46 26.67 6.85
CA VAL A 136 -5.60 25.80 6.58
C VAL A 136 -6.40 26.36 5.38
N PRO A 137 -6.70 25.53 4.36
CA PRO A 137 -7.52 25.98 3.24
C PRO A 137 -8.90 26.44 3.72
N ALA A 138 -9.37 27.59 3.22
CA ALA A 138 -10.59 28.25 3.70
C ALA A 138 -11.83 27.33 3.54
N GLU A 139 -11.87 26.55 2.45
CA GLU A 139 -12.92 25.60 2.14
C GLU A 139 -13.06 24.46 3.17
N ARG A 140 -12.03 24.18 3.98
CA ARG A 140 -12.09 23.17 5.04
C ARG A 140 -13.01 23.62 6.18
N TRP A 141 -12.91 24.89 6.57
CA TRP A 141 -13.62 25.44 7.73
C TRP A 141 -14.88 26.20 7.38
N SER A 142 -15.04 26.69 6.15
CA SER A 142 -16.19 27.50 5.76
C SER A 142 -17.54 26.81 5.98
N ALA A 143 -17.60 25.48 5.91
CA ALA A 143 -18.83 24.71 6.14
C ALA A 143 -19.24 24.65 7.63
N PHE A 144 -18.35 25.00 8.55
CA PHE A 144 -18.61 24.99 9.99
C PHE A 144 -18.98 26.36 10.55
N ASP A 145 -18.88 27.43 9.75
CA ASP A 145 -19.34 28.76 10.13
C ASP A 145 -20.85 28.88 9.91
N ASP A 146 -21.62 28.83 10.99
CA ASP A 146 -23.08 29.01 10.95
C ASP A 146 -23.50 30.49 11.02
N GLY A 147 -22.54 31.42 10.97
CA GLY A 147 -22.76 32.86 11.04
C GLY A 147 -23.02 33.39 12.45
N THR A 148 -23.02 32.54 13.48
CA THR A 148 -23.16 33.00 14.87
C THR A 148 -21.84 33.59 15.38
N PRO A 149 -21.89 34.68 16.17
CA PRO A 149 -20.68 35.26 16.77
C PRO A 149 -19.86 34.27 17.59
N GLU A 150 -20.52 33.31 18.26
CA GLU A 150 -19.89 32.29 19.10
C GLU A 150 -19.04 31.32 18.28
N VAL A 151 -19.58 30.80 17.17
CA VAL A 151 -18.87 29.87 16.27
C VAL A 151 -17.76 30.60 15.53
N ALA A 152 -18.02 31.80 15.00
CA ALA A 152 -16.99 32.61 14.36
C ALA A 152 -15.81 32.90 15.31
N ALA A 153 -16.08 33.21 16.59
CA ALA A 153 -15.05 33.40 17.59
C ALA A 153 -14.30 32.11 17.94
N ALA A 154 -14.95 30.94 17.93
CA ALA A 154 -14.30 29.65 18.15
C ALA A 154 -13.38 29.27 16.97
N LEU A 155 -13.85 29.45 15.73
CA LEU A 155 -13.05 29.24 14.53
C LEU A 155 -11.84 30.19 14.49
N ALA A 156 -12.03 31.47 14.81
CA ALA A 156 -10.95 32.46 14.87
C ALA A 156 -9.89 32.16 15.94
N ARG A 157 -10.27 31.45 17.02
CA ARG A 157 -9.33 30.97 18.05
C ARG A 157 -8.66 29.64 17.70
N THR A 158 -9.13 28.94 16.68
CA THR A 158 -8.54 27.66 16.26
C THR A 158 -7.27 27.95 15.45
N THR A 159 -6.24 27.12 15.60
CA THR A 159 -4.99 27.33 14.85
C THR A 159 -5.25 27.43 13.35
N ARG A 160 -4.54 28.35 12.70
CA ARG A 160 -4.59 28.54 11.24
C ARG A 160 -3.60 27.67 10.49
N TRP A 161 -2.83 26.81 11.17
CA TRP A 161 -1.76 26.03 10.58
C TRP A 161 -2.11 24.56 10.40
N GLY A 162 -1.70 23.97 9.29
CA GLY A 162 -1.82 22.53 9.03
C GLY A 162 -1.05 22.11 7.79
N SER A 163 -1.08 20.81 7.49
CA SER A 163 -0.42 20.21 6.32
C SER A 163 -1.45 19.36 5.58
N PHE A 164 -1.94 19.85 4.44
CA PHE A 164 -3.13 19.30 3.78
C PHE A 164 -2.81 18.66 2.43
N LEU A 165 -3.54 17.60 2.12
CA LEU A 165 -3.67 17.06 0.78
C LEU A 165 -4.62 17.95 -0.03
N THR A 166 -4.36 18.01 -1.34
CA THR A 166 -5.31 18.57 -2.30
C THR A 166 -6.26 17.47 -2.78
N ASP A 167 -7.42 17.88 -3.30
CA ASP A 167 -8.34 17.00 -4.04
C ASP A 167 -8.80 15.74 -3.27
N ILE A 168 -9.01 15.85 -1.96
CA ILE A 168 -9.42 14.71 -1.10
C ILE A 168 -10.82 14.18 -1.44
N ASP A 169 -11.59 14.90 -2.24
CA ASP A 169 -12.89 14.52 -2.74
C ASP A 169 -12.81 13.73 -4.07
N ALA A 170 -11.68 13.77 -4.77
CA ALA A 170 -11.46 13.04 -6.01
C ALA A 170 -11.23 11.54 -5.77
N PHE A 171 -11.84 10.70 -6.61
CA PHE A 171 -11.68 9.24 -6.55
C PHE A 171 -12.17 8.58 -7.86
N ASP A 172 -11.40 7.62 -8.39
CA ASP A 172 -11.80 6.84 -9.59
C ASP A 172 -12.73 5.68 -9.19
N ALA A 173 -14.01 5.99 -8.91
CA ALA A 173 -14.98 5.01 -8.44
C ALA A 173 -15.21 3.86 -9.45
N ASP A 174 -15.22 4.16 -10.75
CA ASP A 174 -15.40 3.16 -11.82
C ASP A 174 -14.21 2.20 -11.91
N PHE A 175 -12.99 2.66 -11.58
CA PHE A 175 -11.83 1.78 -11.48
C PHE A 175 -12.00 0.72 -10.38
N PHE A 176 -12.49 1.15 -9.22
CA PHE A 176 -12.68 0.30 -8.03
C PHE A 176 -14.03 -0.42 -7.98
N GLU A 177 -14.83 -0.36 -9.06
CA GLU A 177 -16.13 -1.03 -9.15
C GLU A 177 -17.11 -0.55 -8.06
N ILE A 178 -17.06 0.76 -7.74
CA ILE A 178 -17.88 1.39 -6.72
C ILE A 178 -18.87 2.34 -7.39
N SER A 179 -20.15 2.22 -7.04
CA SER A 179 -21.18 3.12 -7.58
C SER A 179 -20.94 4.57 -7.14
N ARG A 180 -21.31 5.55 -7.98
CA ARG A 180 -21.24 6.98 -7.61
C ARG A 180 -21.97 7.31 -6.30
N ARG A 181 -23.08 6.64 -6.03
CA ARG A 181 -23.87 6.82 -4.81
C ARG A 181 -23.11 6.34 -3.58
N GLU A 182 -22.47 5.17 -3.65
CA GLU A 182 -21.64 4.67 -2.58
C GLU A 182 -20.39 5.54 -2.38
N ALA A 183 -19.69 5.90 -3.47
CA ALA A 183 -18.47 6.71 -3.41
C ALA A 183 -18.69 8.05 -2.70
N ALA A 184 -19.84 8.69 -2.91
CA ALA A 184 -20.22 9.93 -2.23
C ALA A 184 -20.40 9.75 -0.70
N LYS A 185 -20.71 8.54 -0.23
CA LYS A 185 -20.86 8.21 1.19
C LYS A 185 -19.58 7.68 1.82
N MET A 186 -18.56 7.34 1.03
CA MET A 186 -17.29 6.83 1.54
C MET A 186 -16.46 7.95 2.18
N ASP A 187 -15.96 7.70 3.39
CA ASP A 187 -14.89 8.50 3.99
C ASP A 187 -13.72 8.58 2.99
N PRO A 188 -13.23 9.79 2.66
CA PRO A 188 -12.09 9.93 1.75
C PRO A 188 -10.82 9.22 2.23
N GLN A 189 -10.69 8.85 3.51
CA GLN A 189 -9.64 7.94 4.00
C GLN A 189 -9.72 6.55 3.34
N GLN A 190 -10.92 6.01 3.14
CA GLN A 190 -11.12 4.72 2.48
C GLN A 190 -10.72 4.80 0.99
N ARG A 191 -11.15 5.88 0.33
CA ARG A 191 -10.86 6.16 -1.09
C ARG A 191 -9.36 6.28 -1.34
N LEU A 192 -8.70 7.11 -0.54
CA LEU A 192 -7.26 7.34 -0.63
C LEU A 192 -6.45 6.06 -0.39
N LEU A 193 -6.83 5.26 0.61
CA LEU A 193 -6.13 4.01 0.91
C LEU A 193 -6.27 2.97 -0.21
N LEU A 194 -7.42 2.89 -0.89
CA LEU A 194 -7.59 2.01 -2.05
C LEU A 194 -6.62 2.36 -3.18
N GLU A 195 -6.50 3.65 -3.53
CA GLU A 195 -5.57 4.13 -4.55
C GLU A 195 -4.11 3.86 -4.17
N VAL A 196 -3.71 4.25 -2.95
CA VAL A 196 -2.32 4.11 -2.51
C VAL A 196 -1.92 2.65 -2.33
N ALA A 197 -2.85 1.78 -1.91
CA ALA A 197 -2.58 0.35 -1.80
C ALA A 197 -2.41 -0.31 -3.17
N TRP A 198 -3.23 0.07 -4.16
CA TRP A 198 -3.04 -0.37 -5.54
C TRP A 198 -1.65 -0.01 -6.06
N GLU A 199 -1.23 1.24 -5.87
CA GLU A 199 0.08 1.71 -6.30
C GLU A 199 1.23 1.07 -5.55
N ALA A 200 1.08 0.79 -4.25
CA ALA A 200 2.09 0.09 -3.47
C ALA A 200 2.30 -1.35 -3.97
N LEU A 201 1.24 -2.03 -4.38
CA LEU A 201 1.30 -3.36 -5.01
C LEU A 201 1.97 -3.28 -6.39
N GLU A 202 1.64 -2.26 -7.19
CA GLU A 202 2.32 -2.02 -8.46
C GLU A 202 3.81 -1.72 -8.26
N HIS A 203 4.17 -0.93 -7.25
CA HIS A 203 5.56 -0.67 -6.86
C HIS A 203 6.27 -1.94 -6.37
N ALA A 204 5.55 -2.89 -5.77
CA ALA A 204 6.08 -4.21 -5.42
C ALA A 204 6.30 -5.11 -6.65
N GLY A 205 5.78 -4.73 -7.82
CA GLY A 205 5.74 -5.60 -8.99
C GLY A 205 4.71 -6.74 -8.84
N ILE A 206 3.70 -6.58 -7.99
CA ILE A 206 2.70 -7.62 -7.76
C ILE A 206 1.42 -7.23 -8.51
N PRO A 207 1.00 -8.01 -9.52
CA PRO A 207 -0.31 -7.83 -10.14
C PRO A 207 -1.42 -8.04 -9.10
N PRO A 208 -2.27 -7.04 -8.78
CA PRO A 208 -3.27 -7.21 -7.71
C PRO A 208 -4.22 -8.39 -7.95
N THR A 209 -4.52 -8.72 -9.21
CA THR A 209 -5.34 -9.87 -9.61
C THR A 209 -4.75 -11.22 -9.21
N THR A 210 -3.43 -11.32 -9.00
CA THR A 210 -2.78 -12.55 -8.54
C THR A 210 -2.97 -12.79 -7.04
N LEU A 211 -3.47 -11.80 -6.30
CA LEU A 211 -3.76 -11.89 -4.87
C LEU A 211 -5.18 -12.35 -4.55
N ARG A 212 -6.05 -12.53 -5.55
CA ARG A 212 -7.42 -13.02 -5.32
C ARG A 212 -7.39 -14.37 -4.60
N ARG A 213 -8.23 -14.49 -3.57
CA ARG A 213 -8.37 -15.65 -2.66
C ARG A 213 -7.12 -16.01 -1.88
N SER A 214 -6.11 -15.15 -1.90
CA SER A 214 -4.84 -15.41 -1.23
C SER A 214 -4.93 -15.07 0.26
N GLN A 215 -4.10 -15.71 1.09
CA GLN A 215 -3.93 -15.35 2.51
C GLN A 215 -3.13 -14.04 2.67
N THR A 216 -3.54 -12.98 2.00
CA THR A 216 -2.96 -11.65 2.17
C THR A 216 -3.68 -10.91 3.28
N GLY A 217 -2.94 -10.44 4.29
CA GLY A 217 -3.49 -9.64 5.38
C GLY A 217 -3.45 -8.14 5.10
N VAL A 218 -4.39 -7.40 5.68
CA VAL A 218 -4.50 -5.94 5.64
C VAL A 218 -4.55 -5.39 7.06
N PHE A 219 -3.59 -4.53 7.40
CA PHE A 219 -3.47 -3.89 8.71
C PHE A 219 -3.42 -2.38 8.49
N ALA A 220 -4.50 -1.66 8.81
CA ALA A 220 -4.61 -0.24 8.55
C ALA A 220 -4.68 0.56 9.85
N GLY A 221 -3.72 1.45 10.06
CA GLY A 221 -3.78 2.46 11.11
C GLY A 221 -4.66 3.62 10.69
N ALA A 222 -5.70 3.92 11.46
CA ALA A 222 -6.57 5.08 11.25
C ALA A 222 -7.08 5.57 12.62
N CYS A 223 -7.33 6.87 12.73
CA CYS A 223 -8.00 7.48 13.87
C CYS A 223 -8.95 8.57 13.38
N PHE A 224 -9.86 9.01 14.23
CA PHE A 224 -10.84 10.07 13.94
C PHE A 224 -11.76 9.75 12.73
N SER A 225 -12.93 9.20 13.01
CA SER A 225 -14.01 9.00 12.03
C SER A 225 -14.83 10.28 11.83
N GLU A 226 -14.17 11.37 11.43
CA GLU A 226 -14.81 12.69 11.29
C GLU A 226 -15.89 12.66 10.20
N TYR A 227 -15.61 12.01 9.06
CA TYR A 227 -16.59 11.92 7.96
C TYR A 227 -17.86 11.18 8.39
N GLY A 228 -17.71 10.06 9.10
CA GLY A 228 -18.83 9.28 9.61
C GLY A 228 -19.69 10.08 10.60
N TYR A 229 -19.05 10.86 11.48
CA TYR A 229 -19.75 11.77 12.39
C TYR A 229 -20.55 12.83 11.62
N LEU A 230 -19.90 13.56 10.72
CA LEU A 230 -20.53 14.61 9.90
C LEU A 230 -21.67 14.07 9.03
N ALA A 231 -21.51 12.88 8.44
CA ALA A 231 -22.53 12.25 7.62
C ALA A 231 -23.75 11.76 8.42
N SER A 232 -23.62 11.61 9.74
CA SER A 232 -24.68 11.10 10.63
C SER A 232 -25.56 12.19 11.24
N THR A 233 -25.16 13.47 11.16
CA THR A 233 -25.89 14.58 11.80
C THR A 233 -27.16 14.99 11.03
N ASP A 234 -27.25 14.70 9.74
CA ASP A 234 -28.41 15.00 8.89
C ASP A 234 -29.15 13.70 8.49
N LEU A 235 -30.07 13.25 9.35
CA LEU A 235 -30.75 11.96 9.26
C LEU A 235 -31.45 11.71 7.90
N PRO A 236 -32.15 12.67 7.27
CA PRO A 236 -32.67 12.53 5.91
C PRO A 236 -31.65 12.15 4.82
N THR A 237 -30.36 12.45 5.02
CA THR A 237 -29.31 12.10 4.05
C THR A 237 -28.68 10.73 4.30
N VAL A 238 -28.97 10.10 5.44
CA VAL A 238 -28.45 8.79 5.80
C VAL A 238 -29.10 7.71 4.94
N ASP A 239 -28.28 6.89 4.28
CA ASP A 239 -28.76 5.76 3.48
C ASP A 239 -27.95 4.48 3.73
N ALA A 240 -28.21 3.44 2.94
CA ALA A 240 -27.59 2.13 3.10
C ALA A 240 -26.04 2.16 3.07
N TRP A 241 -25.44 3.18 2.46
CA TRP A 241 -23.98 3.30 2.33
C TRP A 241 -23.34 4.13 3.44
N SER A 242 -24.11 4.86 4.24
CA SER A 242 -23.57 5.73 5.30
C SER A 242 -22.76 4.96 6.35
N ASN A 243 -23.24 3.79 6.77
CA ASN A 243 -22.56 2.99 7.80
C ASN A 243 -21.23 2.41 7.29
N THR A 244 -21.23 1.84 6.09
CA THR A 244 -19.99 1.30 5.49
C THR A 244 -19.05 2.43 5.08
N GLY A 245 -19.58 3.58 4.70
CA GLY A 245 -18.82 4.75 4.33
C GLY A 245 -18.10 5.43 5.49
N GLY A 246 -18.67 5.46 6.69
CA GLY A 246 -18.06 6.12 7.87
C GLY A 246 -17.22 5.22 8.79
N ALA A 247 -17.43 3.90 8.79
CA ALA A 247 -16.81 3.01 9.77
C ALA A 247 -15.29 2.80 9.56
N LEU A 248 -14.49 2.96 10.62
CA LEU A 248 -13.04 2.76 10.58
C LEU A 248 -12.63 1.34 10.18
N SER A 249 -13.41 0.31 10.59
CA SER A 249 -13.13 -1.08 10.21
C SER A 249 -13.17 -1.30 8.69
N ILE A 250 -13.98 -0.51 7.98
CA ILE A 250 -14.14 -0.62 6.52
C ILE A 250 -12.91 -0.10 5.78
N ILE A 251 -12.06 0.73 6.40
CA ILE A 251 -10.78 1.16 5.80
C ILE A 251 -9.92 -0.05 5.40
N ALA A 252 -9.77 -1.04 6.28
CA ALA A 252 -9.05 -2.27 5.95
C ALA A 252 -9.94 -3.24 5.12
N ASN A 253 -11.20 -3.42 5.54
CA ASN A 253 -12.06 -4.46 4.97
C ASN A 253 -12.42 -4.21 3.52
N ARG A 254 -12.55 -2.95 3.09
CA ARG A 254 -12.86 -2.60 1.71
C ARG A 254 -11.73 -2.97 0.77
N LEU A 255 -10.47 -2.82 1.19
CA LEU A 255 -9.31 -3.28 0.42
C LEU A 255 -9.31 -4.80 0.28
N SER A 256 -9.57 -5.51 1.40
CA SER A 256 -9.69 -6.97 1.39
C SER A 256 -10.83 -7.46 0.49
N TYR A 257 -11.99 -6.79 0.55
CA TYR A 257 -13.15 -7.09 -0.27
C TYR A 257 -12.84 -6.89 -1.76
N PHE A 258 -12.34 -5.70 -2.13
CA PHE A 258 -12.07 -5.36 -3.53
C PHE A 258 -11.01 -6.28 -4.17
N LEU A 259 -9.97 -6.63 -3.43
CA LEU A 259 -8.89 -7.51 -3.92
C LEU A 259 -9.17 -9.01 -3.69
N ASP A 260 -10.31 -9.37 -3.11
CA ASP A 260 -10.69 -10.74 -2.71
C ASP A 260 -9.65 -11.41 -1.80
N LEU A 261 -9.13 -10.70 -0.80
CA LEU A 261 -8.11 -11.19 0.13
C LEU A 261 -8.74 -11.97 1.30
N ARG A 262 -8.09 -13.05 1.73
CA ARG A 262 -8.59 -13.98 2.75
C ARG A 262 -7.75 -14.03 4.03
N GLY A 263 -6.72 -13.18 4.13
CA GLY A 263 -5.95 -13.00 5.36
C GLY A 263 -6.65 -12.10 6.38
N PRO A 264 -6.03 -11.87 7.55
CA PRO A 264 -6.56 -10.95 8.57
C PRO A 264 -6.77 -9.55 8.01
N SER A 265 -7.90 -8.92 8.32
CA SER A 265 -8.25 -7.56 7.89
C SER A 265 -8.62 -6.73 9.11
N VAL A 266 -7.73 -5.82 9.52
CA VAL A 266 -7.80 -5.14 10.82
C VAL A 266 -7.54 -3.64 10.67
N ALA A 267 -8.47 -2.84 11.20
CA ALA A 267 -8.22 -1.43 11.49
C ALA A 267 -7.73 -1.26 12.93
N VAL A 268 -6.70 -0.44 13.13
CA VAL A 268 -6.05 -0.21 14.44
C VAL A 268 -6.08 1.28 14.76
N ASP A 269 -6.63 1.61 15.93
CA ASP A 269 -6.54 2.96 16.50
C ASP A 269 -5.75 2.92 17.81
N THR A 270 -4.54 3.42 17.75
CA THR A 270 -3.68 3.74 18.89
C THR A 270 -3.19 5.19 18.79
N ALA A 271 -4.01 6.07 18.20
CA ALA A 271 -3.66 7.45 17.87
C ALA A 271 -2.39 7.55 16.99
N CYS A 272 -1.41 8.36 17.41
CA CYS A 272 -0.20 8.65 16.65
C CYS A 272 0.67 7.41 16.35
N SER A 273 0.52 6.31 17.09
CA SER A 273 1.25 5.06 16.84
C SER A 273 0.54 4.10 15.88
N SER A 274 -0.71 4.38 15.46
CA SER A 274 -1.58 3.43 14.74
C SER A 274 -0.90 2.73 13.58
N SER A 275 -0.29 3.45 12.65
CA SER A 275 0.35 2.82 11.48
C SER A 275 1.61 2.02 11.82
N LEU A 276 2.36 2.39 12.85
CA LEU A 276 3.55 1.62 13.25
C LEU A 276 3.14 0.36 14.04
N VAL A 277 2.05 0.41 14.79
CA VAL A 277 1.40 -0.78 15.37
C VAL A 277 0.85 -1.67 14.25
N ALA A 278 0.25 -1.12 13.20
CA ALA A 278 -0.20 -1.88 12.04
C ALA A 278 0.97 -2.61 11.35
N VAL A 279 2.12 -1.96 11.17
CA VAL A 279 3.36 -2.61 10.69
C VAL A 279 3.81 -3.73 11.62
N HIS A 280 3.77 -3.51 12.94
CA HIS A 280 4.10 -4.55 13.92
C HIS A 280 3.18 -5.78 13.77
N LEU A 281 1.86 -5.58 13.72
CA LEU A 281 0.88 -6.67 13.57
C LEU A 281 1.04 -7.40 12.23
N ALA A 282 1.29 -6.67 11.14
CA ALA A 282 1.60 -7.27 9.84
C ALA A 282 2.84 -8.17 9.90
N CYS A 283 3.91 -7.73 10.57
CA CYS A 283 5.11 -8.55 10.79
C CYS A 283 4.80 -9.79 11.62
N GLN A 284 3.99 -9.67 12.69
CA GLN A 284 3.58 -10.83 13.49
C GLN A 284 2.75 -11.81 12.67
N SER A 285 1.77 -11.33 11.90
CA SER A 285 0.92 -12.18 11.05
C SER A 285 1.73 -12.94 10.00
N LEU A 286 2.75 -12.32 9.42
CA LEU A 286 3.68 -12.99 8.50
C LEU A 286 4.52 -14.07 9.19
N ARG A 287 5.05 -13.80 10.39
CA ARG A 287 5.85 -14.76 11.18
C ARG A 287 5.02 -15.94 11.67
N MET A 288 3.77 -15.67 12.07
CA MET A 288 2.81 -16.69 12.51
C MET A 288 2.15 -17.42 11.33
N ARG A 289 2.42 -16.99 10.09
CA ARG A 289 1.85 -17.53 8.85
C ARG A 289 0.34 -17.39 8.69
N ASP A 290 -0.30 -16.54 9.49
CA ASP A 290 -1.68 -16.09 9.26
C ASP A 290 -1.81 -15.34 7.93
N SER A 291 -0.71 -14.67 7.52
CA SER A 291 -0.56 -14.03 6.22
C SER A 291 0.63 -14.60 5.45
N GLN A 292 0.53 -14.69 4.13
CA GLN A 292 1.67 -14.96 3.23
C GLN A 292 2.27 -13.68 2.63
N LEU A 293 1.45 -12.64 2.55
CA LEU A 293 1.80 -11.27 2.17
C LEU A 293 0.98 -10.35 3.08
N ALA A 294 1.51 -9.21 3.47
CA ALA A 294 0.78 -8.27 4.32
C ALA A 294 0.88 -6.85 3.77
N ILE A 295 -0.25 -6.16 3.76
CA ILE A 295 -0.36 -4.75 3.46
C ILE A 295 -0.51 -4.03 4.80
N ALA A 296 0.51 -3.26 5.18
CA ALA A 296 0.46 -2.40 6.35
C ALA A 296 0.29 -0.94 5.90
N ALA A 297 -0.68 -0.23 6.47
CA ALA A 297 -1.05 1.10 6.03
C ALA A 297 -1.29 2.06 7.19
N GLY A 298 -1.26 3.36 6.89
CA GLY A 298 -1.69 4.43 7.75
C GLY A 298 -2.38 5.49 6.93
N VAL A 299 -3.55 5.97 7.38
CA VAL A 299 -4.28 7.06 6.73
C VAL A 299 -4.81 8.04 7.77
N ASN A 300 -4.78 9.32 7.43
CA ASN A 300 -5.32 10.40 8.25
C ASN A 300 -5.79 11.56 7.37
N LEU A 301 -6.99 12.09 7.63
CA LEU A 301 -7.52 13.31 7.01
C LEU A 301 -8.05 14.26 8.09
N LEU A 302 -8.07 15.56 7.77
CA LEU A 302 -8.41 16.64 8.68
C LEU A 302 -9.68 17.34 8.19
N LEU A 303 -10.84 16.82 8.61
CA LEU A 303 -12.15 17.17 8.06
C LEU A 303 -12.97 18.09 8.97
N SER A 304 -12.60 18.24 10.25
CA SER A 304 -13.32 19.10 11.20
C SER A 304 -12.39 20.00 12.03
N PRO A 305 -12.79 21.26 12.33
CA PRO A 305 -12.01 22.15 13.19
C PRO A 305 -12.08 21.72 14.66
N ALA A 306 -13.02 20.85 15.04
CA ALA A 306 -13.24 20.44 16.43
C ALA A 306 -12.00 19.78 17.05
N VAL A 307 -11.31 18.90 16.31
CA VAL A 307 -10.11 18.22 16.82
C VAL A 307 -8.92 19.17 16.89
N PHE A 308 -8.80 20.14 15.96
CA PHE A 308 -7.82 21.23 16.08
C PHE A 308 -8.07 22.04 17.35
N HIS A 309 -9.31 22.47 17.57
CA HIS A 309 -9.69 23.24 18.73
C HIS A 309 -9.37 22.48 20.03
N GLY A 310 -9.69 21.19 20.09
CA GLY A 310 -9.38 20.34 21.25
C GLY A 310 -7.88 20.28 21.57
N PHE A 311 -7.03 20.05 20.57
CA PHE A 311 -5.57 20.01 20.78
C PHE A 311 -4.96 21.38 21.08
N ASP A 312 -5.53 22.46 20.52
CA ASP A 312 -5.13 23.82 20.81
C ASP A 312 -5.44 24.19 22.28
N GLN A 313 -6.63 23.84 22.77
CA GLN A 313 -7.00 24.00 24.19
C GLN A 313 -6.13 23.15 25.12
N ALA A 314 -5.60 22.02 24.64
CA ALA A 314 -4.65 21.20 25.37
C ALA A 314 -3.20 21.74 25.35
N GLY A 315 -2.94 22.82 24.60
CA GLY A 315 -1.60 23.42 24.44
C GLY A 315 -0.63 22.52 23.67
N ALA A 316 -1.15 21.63 22.82
CA ALA A 316 -0.33 20.65 22.10
C ALA A 316 0.15 21.14 20.72
N LEU A 317 -0.55 22.14 20.16
CA LEU A 317 -0.28 22.65 18.81
C LEU A 317 0.73 23.81 18.83
N SER A 318 1.59 23.84 17.82
CA SER A 318 2.56 24.92 17.64
C SER A 318 1.86 26.22 17.23
N PRO A 319 2.02 27.33 17.98
CA PRO A 319 1.51 28.63 17.58
C PRO A 319 2.25 29.23 16.38
N THR A 320 3.53 28.84 16.18
CA THR A 320 4.37 29.30 15.06
C THR A 320 4.11 28.53 13.77
N GLY A 321 3.36 27.42 13.82
CA GLY A 321 2.99 26.65 12.63
C GLY A 321 4.15 25.82 12.10
N ARG A 322 5.00 25.30 12.98
CA ARG A 322 6.13 24.43 12.62
C ARG A 322 6.29 23.30 13.64
N CYS A 323 6.86 22.18 13.20
CA CYS A 323 7.31 21.14 14.11
C CYS A 323 8.83 21.30 14.30
N HIS A 324 9.26 21.87 15.44
CA HIS A 324 10.66 22.16 15.74
C HIS A 324 11.37 21.00 16.47
N ALA A 325 11.33 19.80 15.87
CA ALA A 325 11.83 18.60 16.51
C ALA A 325 13.31 18.72 16.92
N PHE A 326 13.56 18.62 18.23
CA PHE A 326 14.85 18.70 18.94
C PHE A 326 15.52 20.08 18.94
N ASP A 327 14.86 21.11 18.41
CA ASP A 327 15.34 22.49 18.38
C ASP A 327 14.97 23.25 19.67
N ALA A 328 15.68 24.33 19.96
CA ALA A 328 15.38 25.24 21.06
C ALA A 328 14.01 25.93 20.93
N ALA A 329 13.48 26.07 19.71
CA ALA A 329 12.17 26.65 19.41
C ALA A 329 11.00 25.64 19.49
N ALA A 330 11.20 24.44 20.01
CA ALA A 330 10.16 23.43 20.21
C ALA A 330 8.96 23.96 21.02
N ASP A 331 7.83 24.22 20.35
CA ASP A 331 6.64 24.87 20.90
C ASP A 331 5.33 24.09 20.66
N GLY A 332 5.40 22.88 20.08
CA GLY A 332 4.24 22.06 19.75
C GLY A 332 4.37 21.36 18.40
N PHE A 333 3.31 20.66 17.99
CA PHE A 333 3.25 20.06 16.64
C PHE A 333 2.20 20.73 15.77
N VAL A 334 2.28 20.50 14.46
CA VAL A 334 1.23 20.90 13.50
C VAL A 334 0.57 19.65 12.95
N ARG A 335 -0.78 19.61 12.92
CA ARG A 335 -1.53 18.47 12.38
C ARG A 335 -1.34 18.35 10.86
N GLY A 336 -1.35 17.13 10.35
CA GLY A 336 -1.24 16.88 8.92
C GLY A 336 -2.07 15.70 8.41
N GLU A 337 -2.31 15.72 7.10
CA GLU A 337 -3.01 14.68 6.34
C GLU A 337 -2.01 13.75 5.65
N GLY A 338 -2.42 12.52 5.36
CA GLY A 338 -1.60 11.64 4.54
C GLY A 338 -2.04 10.20 4.52
N CYS A 339 -1.57 9.48 3.52
CA CYS A 339 -1.67 8.04 3.43
C CYS A 339 -0.32 7.42 3.07
N GLY A 340 0.08 6.37 3.78
CA GLY A 340 1.24 5.55 3.45
C GLY A 340 0.88 4.07 3.49
N VAL A 341 1.39 3.32 2.52
CA VAL A 341 1.17 1.86 2.41
C VAL A 341 2.51 1.16 2.17
N VAL A 342 2.71 0.04 2.87
CA VAL A 342 3.89 -0.81 2.80
C VAL A 342 3.45 -2.24 2.51
N VAL A 343 4.08 -2.85 1.51
CA VAL A 343 3.87 -4.26 1.17
C VAL A 343 5.01 -5.09 1.76
N LEU A 344 4.65 -6.06 2.58
CA LEU A 344 5.55 -6.85 3.40
C LEU A 344 5.41 -8.33 3.06
N LYS A 345 6.54 -9.04 3.14
CA LYS A 345 6.61 -10.48 2.95
C LYS A 345 7.67 -11.06 3.87
N ARG A 346 7.54 -12.34 4.24
CA ARG A 346 8.66 -13.07 4.84
C ARG A 346 9.88 -12.96 3.91
N PHE A 347 11.05 -12.69 4.48
CA PHE A 347 12.26 -12.47 3.67
C PHE A 347 12.63 -13.70 2.83
N SER A 348 12.42 -14.91 3.37
CA SER A 348 12.62 -16.16 2.63
C SER A 348 11.70 -16.28 1.40
N ASP A 349 10.43 -15.93 1.56
CA ASP A 349 9.44 -15.94 0.48
C ASP A 349 9.72 -14.85 -0.56
N ALA A 350 10.18 -13.68 -0.14
CA ALA A 350 10.58 -12.61 -1.06
C ALA A 350 11.74 -13.05 -1.96
N LEU A 351 12.75 -13.72 -1.38
CA LEU A 351 13.85 -14.29 -2.17
C LEU A 351 13.39 -15.42 -3.10
N ARG A 352 12.51 -16.31 -2.61
CA ARG A 352 11.94 -17.40 -3.41
C ARG A 352 11.20 -16.87 -4.63
N ASP A 353 10.41 -15.82 -4.44
CA ASP A 353 9.52 -15.29 -5.48
C ASP A 353 10.23 -14.26 -6.38
N GLY A 354 11.50 -13.95 -6.09
CA GLY A 354 12.30 -12.99 -6.86
C GLY A 354 11.86 -11.54 -6.65
N ASP A 355 11.24 -11.24 -5.51
CA ASP A 355 10.75 -9.90 -5.18
C ASP A 355 11.93 -8.94 -4.95
N ARG A 356 11.74 -7.68 -5.33
CA ARG A 356 12.69 -6.61 -5.00
C ARG A 356 12.60 -6.31 -3.51
N VAL A 357 13.70 -6.48 -2.77
CA VAL A 357 13.78 -6.13 -1.34
C VAL A 357 14.41 -4.75 -1.16
N LEU A 358 13.64 -3.80 -0.64
CA LEU A 358 14.08 -2.42 -0.41
C LEU A 358 14.84 -2.27 0.91
N ALA A 359 14.33 -2.94 1.95
CA ALA A 359 14.91 -3.04 3.29
C ALA A 359 14.32 -4.27 4.01
N VAL A 360 14.83 -4.58 5.20
CA VAL A 360 14.38 -5.71 6.02
C VAL A 360 14.01 -5.23 7.41
N VAL A 361 12.80 -5.55 7.88
CA VAL A 361 12.41 -5.38 9.28
C VAL A 361 12.94 -6.57 10.08
N ARG A 362 13.84 -6.28 11.02
CA ARG A 362 14.51 -7.27 11.86
C ARG A 362 13.72 -7.56 13.13
N GLY A 363 13.13 -6.53 13.72
CA GLY A 363 12.32 -6.67 14.93
C GLY A 363 11.46 -5.45 15.17
N SER A 364 10.47 -5.61 16.03
CA SER A 364 9.60 -4.53 16.48
C SER A 364 9.05 -4.86 17.85
N ALA A 365 8.58 -3.84 18.56
CA ALA A 365 7.88 -3.98 19.83
C ALA A 365 6.83 -2.89 20.00
N ILE A 366 5.81 -3.21 20.78
CA ILE A 366 4.79 -2.28 21.25
C ILE A 366 4.65 -2.40 22.78
N ASN A 367 4.35 -1.31 23.47
CA ASN A 367 4.00 -1.33 24.89
C ASN A 367 3.05 -0.18 25.27
N GLN A 368 2.84 0.02 26.57
CA GLN A 368 2.01 1.09 27.12
C GLN A 368 2.78 1.85 28.21
N ASP A 369 2.58 3.16 28.26
CA ASP A 369 3.07 4.07 29.30
C ASP A 369 2.55 3.73 30.71
N GLY A 370 1.39 3.07 30.79
CA GLY A 370 0.71 2.77 32.04
C GLY A 370 0.23 4.04 32.73
N ARG A 371 0.35 4.09 34.06
CA ARG A 371 0.00 5.29 34.83
C ARG A 371 1.16 6.30 34.78
N SER A 372 1.07 7.28 33.88
CA SER A 372 2.01 8.40 33.73
C SER A 372 1.47 9.69 34.41
N ASN A 373 2.15 10.83 34.21
CA ASN A 373 1.81 12.13 34.84
C ASN A 373 0.62 12.84 34.16
N GLY A 374 -0.41 12.09 33.79
CA GLY A 374 -1.54 12.52 32.98
C GLY A 374 -1.64 11.68 31.71
N LEU A 375 -2.86 11.46 31.22
CA LEU A 375 -3.12 10.52 30.12
C LEU A 375 -2.30 10.83 28.85
N MET A 376 -2.11 12.11 28.54
CA MET A 376 -1.34 12.59 27.37
C MET A 376 0.15 12.78 27.64
N ALA A 377 0.60 12.60 28.88
CA ALA A 377 2.00 12.79 29.24
C ALA A 377 2.83 11.54 28.91
N PRO A 378 3.90 11.65 28.10
CA PRO A 378 4.72 10.50 27.71
C PRO A 378 5.49 9.94 28.90
N ASN A 379 5.78 8.63 28.89
CA ASN A 379 6.58 7.97 29.92
C ASN A 379 7.99 7.57 29.42
N PRO A 380 9.07 8.21 29.91
CA PRO A 380 10.44 7.88 29.53
C PRO A 380 10.81 6.41 29.76
N ALA A 381 10.33 5.80 30.84
CA ALA A 381 10.64 4.41 31.17
C ALA A 381 9.99 3.43 30.18
N ALA A 382 8.77 3.72 29.75
CA ALA A 382 8.08 2.93 28.74
C ALA A 382 8.73 3.08 27.36
N GLN A 383 9.16 4.29 26.97
CA GLN A 383 9.93 4.49 25.74
C GLN A 383 11.26 3.71 25.76
N MET A 384 11.99 3.73 26.88
CA MET A 384 13.20 2.89 27.03
C MET A 384 12.90 1.40 26.94
N ALA A 385 11.78 0.96 27.53
CA ALA A 385 11.38 -0.45 27.50
C ALA A 385 11.00 -0.92 26.09
N VAL A 386 10.25 -0.14 25.32
CA VAL A 386 9.89 -0.51 23.94
C VAL A 386 11.11 -0.53 23.03
N LEU A 387 12.05 0.42 23.18
CA LEU A 387 13.33 0.40 22.47
C LEU A 387 14.10 -0.89 22.77
N ARG A 388 14.32 -1.22 24.05
CA ARG A 388 15.03 -2.44 24.46
C ARG A 388 14.36 -3.71 23.95
N ALA A 389 13.03 -3.77 23.99
CA ALA A 389 12.28 -4.92 23.48
C ALA A 389 12.44 -5.05 21.97
N ALA A 390 12.34 -3.96 21.20
CA ALA A 390 12.49 -3.99 19.75
C ALA A 390 13.89 -4.44 19.32
N TYR A 391 14.95 -3.96 19.97
CA TYR A 391 16.33 -4.38 19.66
C TYR A 391 16.64 -5.80 20.12
N THR A 392 16.09 -6.24 21.26
CA THR A 392 16.15 -7.65 21.69
C THR A 392 15.46 -8.55 20.65
N ASN A 393 14.24 -8.20 20.22
CA ASN A 393 13.48 -8.93 19.20
C ASN A 393 14.15 -8.93 17.83
N ALA A 394 15.00 -7.93 17.54
CA ALA A 394 15.77 -7.86 16.31
C ALA A 394 17.09 -8.66 16.37
N GLY A 395 17.54 -9.05 17.57
CA GLY A 395 18.88 -9.60 17.79
C GLY A 395 20.00 -8.62 17.43
N ILE A 396 19.75 -7.31 17.58
CA ILE A 396 20.68 -6.25 17.18
C ILE A 396 21.21 -5.51 18.41
N PRO A 397 22.54 -5.43 18.60
CA PRO A 397 23.14 -4.60 19.63
C PRO A 397 22.78 -3.11 19.42
N PRO A 398 22.29 -2.39 20.45
CA PRO A 398 21.91 -0.98 20.34
C PRO A 398 23.00 -0.05 19.76
N GLN A 399 24.28 -0.38 19.99
CA GLN A 399 25.42 0.41 19.50
C GLN A 399 25.63 0.27 17.98
N GLU A 400 25.01 -0.73 17.34
CA GLU A 400 25.13 -0.98 15.90
C GLU A 400 24.06 -0.26 15.06
N VAL A 401 23.18 0.51 15.70
CA VAL A 401 22.16 1.33 15.03
C VAL A 401 22.78 2.65 14.57
N ASP A 402 22.53 3.09 13.34
CA ASP A 402 23.19 4.30 12.83
C ASP A 402 22.28 5.51 12.94
N TYR A 403 20.99 5.32 12.72
CA TYR A 403 19.99 6.37 12.62
C TYR A 403 18.69 5.99 13.34
N VAL A 404 18.01 6.96 13.95
CA VAL A 404 16.62 6.80 14.38
C VAL A 404 15.75 7.89 13.80
N GLU A 405 14.73 7.46 13.07
CA GLU A 405 13.58 8.28 12.78
C GLU A 405 12.69 8.34 14.02
N ALA A 406 12.78 9.46 14.73
CA ALA A 406 12.13 9.66 16.01
C ALA A 406 10.62 9.91 15.86
N HIS A 407 9.91 9.80 16.97
CA HIS A 407 8.56 10.34 17.06
C HIS A 407 8.62 11.87 16.92
N GLY A 408 9.54 12.56 17.60
CA GLY A 408 10.03 13.92 17.33
C GLY A 408 8.93 14.90 16.94
N THR A 409 8.03 15.20 17.88
CA THR A 409 6.87 16.07 17.62
C THR A 409 7.21 17.55 17.68
N GLY A 410 8.39 17.95 18.19
CA GLY A 410 8.69 19.36 18.40
C GLY A 410 8.05 19.93 19.66
N THR A 411 7.74 19.05 20.63
CA THR A 411 7.08 19.47 21.88
C THR A 411 8.10 19.73 22.97
N PHE A 412 7.86 20.78 23.77
CA PHE A 412 8.76 21.22 24.84
C PHE A 412 9.18 20.09 25.80
N LEU A 413 8.25 19.21 26.19
CA LEU A 413 8.52 18.08 27.09
C LEU A 413 8.81 16.77 26.34
N GLY A 414 8.18 16.52 25.19
CA GLY A 414 8.29 15.25 24.50
C GLY A 414 9.68 15.01 23.92
N ASP A 415 10.29 16.04 23.31
CA ASP A 415 11.59 15.91 22.66
C ASP A 415 12.71 15.59 23.66
N PRO A 416 12.83 16.25 24.84
CA PRO A 416 13.79 15.83 25.86
C PRO A 416 13.55 14.44 26.44
N ILE A 417 12.29 14.02 26.58
CA ILE A 417 11.95 12.67 27.06
C ILE A 417 12.40 11.62 26.07
N GLU A 418 12.10 11.81 24.78
CA GLU A 418 12.50 10.89 23.72
C GLU A 418 14.01 10.85 23.55
N ALA A 419 14.69 12.01 23.50
CA ALA A 419 16.14 12.07 23.39
C ALA A 419 16.82 11.34 24.56
N ARG A 420 16.32 11.50 25.79
CA ARG A 420 16.85 10.77 26.95
C ARG A 420 16.67 9.26 26.79
N ALA A 421 15.51 8.80 26.33
CA ALA A 421 15.26 7.37 26.10
C ALA A 421 16.21 6.79 25.03
N LEU A 422 16.38 7.50 23.91
CA LEU A 422 17.30 7.13 22.84
C LEU A 422 18.75 7.11 23.33
N GLY A 423 19.24 8.17 23.97
CA GLY A 423 20.61 8.22 24.48
C GLY A 423 20.90 7.15 25.53
N THR A 424 19.94 6.83 26.39
CA THR A 424 20.09 5.80 27.43
C THR A 424 20.18 4.39 26.85
N VAL A 425 19.39 4.08 25.82
CA VAL A 425 19.33 2.72 25.24
C VAL A 425 20.37 2.55 24.14
N LEU A 426 20.48 3.53 23.24
CA LEU A 426 21.27 3.44 22.01
C LEU A 426 22.57 4.22 22.07
N GLY A 427 22.61 5.34 22.82
CA GLY A 427 23.79 6.20 22.94
C GLY A 427 24.87 5.64 23.87
N ARG A 428 24.48 4.86 24.90
CA ARG A 428 25.41 4.32 25.90
C ARG A 428 26.45 3.39 25.26
N GLY A 429 27.73 3.69 25.51
CA GLY A 429 28.87 2.93 24.99
C GLY A 429 29.34 3.36 23.60
N ARG A 430 28.71 4.39 22.99
CA ARG A 430 29.21 4.98 21.75
C ARG A 430 30.41 5.90 22.01
N PRO A 431 31.41 5.91 21.11
CA PRO A 431 32.48 6.88 21.17
C PRO A 431 31.95 8.27 20.75
N PRO A 432 32.56 9.37 21.22
CA PRO A 432 32.10 10.74 20.93
C PRO A 432 32.01 11.09 19.44
N ASP A 433 32.85 10.49 18.60
CA ASP A 433 32.95 10.72 17.16
C ASP A 433 31.97 9.86 16.33
N SER A 434 31.21 8.97 16.98
CA SER A 434 30.18 8.15 16.33
C SER A 434 28.84 8.22 17.09
N PRO A 435 28.24 9.42 17.24
CA PRO A 435 26.94 9.57 17.88
C PRO A 435 25.85 8.83 17.10
N LEU A 436 24.74 8.52 17.76
CA LEU A 436 23.52 8.10 17.08
C LEU A 436 22.93 9.29 16.33
N LEU A 437 22.67 9.12 15.04
CA LEU A 437 22.00 10.12 14.23
C LEU A 437 20.49 10.07 14.48
N ILE A 438 19.85 11.23 14.60
CA ILE A 438 18.40 11.33 14.80
C ILE A 438 17.78 12.38 13.87
N GLY A 439 16.50 12.19 13.54
CA GLY A 439 15.69 13.15 12.81
C GLY A 439 14.21 12.79 12.85
N ALA A 440 13.36 13.68 12.36
CA ALA A 440 11.91 13.50 12.31
C ALA A 440 11.30 14.09 11.04
N VAL A 441 10.53 13.28 10.31
CA VAL A 441 9.80 13.65 9.08
C VAL A 441 8.71 14.69 9.35
N LYS A 442 8.28 14.82 10.62
CA LYS A 442 7.27 15.79 11.04
C LYS A 442 7.72 17.24 10.81
N THR A 443 9.03 17.48 10.77
CA THR A 443 9.61 18.80 10.42
C THR A 443 9.31 19.19 8.96
N ASN A 444 9.12 18.22 8.07
CA ASN A 444 8.76 18.43 6.66
C ASN A 444 7.24 18.40 6.45
N LEU A 445 6.55 17.42 7.03
CA LEU A 445 5.16 17.08 6.66
C LEU A 445 4.11 17.46 7.71
N GLY A 446 4.52 17.93 8.89
CA GLY A 446 3.65 17.97 10.05
C GLY A 446 3.43 16.58 10.68
N HIS A 447 2.64 16.53 11.74
CA HIS A 447 2.25 15.31 12.40
C HIS A 447 1.03 14.68 11.71
N LEU A 448 1.27 13.64 10.90
CA LEU A 448 0.21 12.94 10.16
C LEU A 448 -0.63 11.96 10.99
N GLU A 449 -0.69 12.17 12.31
CA GLU A 449 -1.45 11.37 13.29
C GLU A 449 -1.36 9.85 13.05
N ALA A 450 -2.45 9.17 12.69
CA ALA A 450 -2.43 7.72 12.42
C ALA A 450 -1.45 7.33 11.31
N ALA A 451 -1.20 8.18 10.32
CA ALA A 451 -0.24 7.96 9.22
C ALA A 451 1.21 8.37 9.56
N ALA A 452 1.47 8.95 10.73
CA ALA A 452 2.80 9.47 11.08
C ALA A 452 3.88 8.38 11.15
N GLY A 453 3.55 7.22 11.72
CA GLY A 453 4.45 6.08 11.84
C GLY A 453 4.90 5.54 10.48
N VAL A 454 3.96 5.34 9.55
CA VAL A 454 4.27 4.85 8.21
C VAL A 454 5.03 5.88 7.37
N ALA A 455 4.78 7.19 7.54
CA ALA A 455 5.56 8.22 6.86
C ALA A 455 7.05 8.17 7.28
N GLY A 456 7.31 8.06 8.59
CA GLY A 456 8.67 7.87 9.12
C GLY A 456 9.29 6.54 8.67
N PHE A 457 8.49 5.47 8.61
CA PHE A 457 8.93 4.17 8.11
C PHE A 457 9.37 4.24 6.65
N ILE A 458 8.55 4.82 5.76
CA ILE A 458 8.88 4.96 4.33
C ILE A 458 10.15 5.80 4.15
N LYS A 459 10.27 6.96 4.84
CA LYS A 459 11.50 7.78 4.85
C LYS A 459 12.72 6.94 5.22
N THR A 460 12.61 6.13 6.28
CA THR A 460 13.72 5.33 6.80
C THR A 460 14.11 4.21 5.85
N VAL A 461 13.15 3.51 5.24
CA VAL A 461 13.41 2.50 4.20
C VAL A 461 14.17 3.14 3.04
N LEU A 462 13.74 4.32 2.57
CA LEU A 462 14.41 5.03 1.47
C LEU A 462 15.82 5.48 1.86
N ALA A 463 16.01 6.01 3.07
CA ALA A 463 17.31 6.43 3.58
C ALA A 463 18.31 5.27 3.68
N VAL A 464 17.87 4.14 4.26
CA VAL A 464 18.65 2.91 4.37
C VAL A 464 18.96 2.31 2.99
N HIS A 465 18.00 2.35 2.07
CA HIS A 465 18.17 1.83 0.71
C HIS A 465 19.20 2.68 -0.07
N ARG A 466 19.07 4.01 -0.02
CA ARG A 466 19.92 4.96 -0.76
C ARG A 466 21.24 5.27 -0.07
N GLY A 467 21.41 4.90 1.20
CA GLY A 467 22.62 5.18 1.96
C GLY A 467 22.84 6.66 2.23
N GLN A 468 21.76 7.40 2.44
CA GLN A 468 21.76 8.85 2.61
C GLN A 468 20.68 9.22 3.62
N ILE A 469 20.88 10.29 4.39
CA ILE A 469 19.93 10.75 5.41
C ILE A 469 19.49 12.18 5.05
N PRO A 470 18.18 12.42 4.80
CA PRO A 470 17.66 13.75 4.57
C PRO A 470 17.78 14.65 5.82
N PRO A 471 17.88 15.98 5.64
CA PRO A 471 17.97 16.94 6.74
C PRO A 471 16.69 16.97 7.57
N ASN A 472 16.86 17.14 8.87
CA ASN A 472 15.83 17.51 9.83
C ASN A 472 15.58 19.02 9.70
N GLN A 473 14.42 19.39 9.16
CA GLN A 473 14.11 20.79 8.91
C GLN A 473 13.93 21.58 10.22
N GLN A 474 14.11 22.90 10.14
CA GLN A 474 13.86 23.82 11.26
C GLN A 474 14.70 23.52 12.51
N PHE A 475 15.93 23.04 12.31
CA PHE A 475 16.92 22.84 13.36
C PHE A 475 18.04 23.88 13.23
N GLU A 476 17.90 24.98 13.95
CA GLU A 476 18.83 26.11 13.99
C GLU A 476 19.71 26.08 15.25
N ALA A 477 19.13 25.73 16.40
CA ALA A 477 19.83 25.70 17.68
C ALA A 477 19.43 24.45 18.49
N PRO A 478 20.39 23.69 19.03
CA PRO A 478 20.07 22.50 19.82
C PRO A 478 19.25 22.87 21.06
N ASN A 479 18.21 22.08 21.35
CA ASN A 479 17.39 22.30 22.54
C ASN A 479 18.25 22.23 23.83
N PRO A 480 18.27 23.30 24.65
CA PRO A 480 19.13 23.36 25.83
C PRO A 480 18.75 22.38 26.95
N HIS A 481 17.54 21.79 26.89
CA HIS A 481 17.09 20.76 27.82
C HIS A 481 17.55 19.34 27.44
N ILE A 482 18.26 19.21 26.32
CA ILE A 482 18.77 17.94 25.81
C ILE A 482 20.31 17.96 25.87
N PRO A 483 20.94 17.15 26.75
CA PRO A 483 22.40 17.06 26.81
C PRO A 483 22.91 16.13 25.68
N PHE A 484 22.89 16.61 24.42
CA PHE A 484 23.22 15.83 23.23
C PHE A 484 24.57 15.11 23.31
N ASP A 485 25.61 15.81 23.78
CA ASP A 485 26.97 15.26 23.89
C ASP A 485 27.05 14.11 24.90
N GLU A 486 26.36 14.22 26.03
CA GLU A 486 26.28 13.19 27.07
C GLU A 486 25.45 11.99 26.59
N LEU A 487 24.36 12.26 25.88
CA LEU A 487 23.46 11.25 25.32
C LEU A 487 24.01 10.59 24.05
N ARG A 488 25.13 11.07 23.51
CA ARG A 488 25.74 10.61 22.24
C ARG A 488 24.75 10.68 21.08
N LEU A 489 24.03 11.79 20.98
CA LEU A 489 23.03 12.04 19.94
C LEU A 489 23.46 13.19 19.03
N LYS A 490 23.12 13.10 17.75
CA LYS A 490 23.32 14.19 16.80
C LYS A 490 22.12 14.30 15.87
N VAL A 491 21.49 15.47 15.84
CA VAL A 491 20.43 15.79 14.88
C VAL A 491 21.06 15.98 13.50
N VAL A 492 20.46 15.37 12.47
CA VAL A 492 20.94 15.49 11.09
C VAL A 492 20.42 16.80 10.49
N ALA A 493 21.13 17.91 10.69
CA ALA A 493 20.72 19.25 10.23
C ALA A 493 20.79 19.41 8.70
N ASP A 494 21.80 18.80 8.08
CA ASP A 494 22.09 18.89 6.64
C ASP A 494 22.03 17.50 5.97
N HIS A 495 21.98 17.49 4.63
CA HIS A 495 22.15 16.26 3.85
C HIS A 495 23.43 15.54 4.26
N ALA A 496 23.28 14.29 4.72
CA ALA A 496 24.41 13.49 5.15
C ALA A 496 24.48 12.17 4.35
N PRO A 497 25.67 11.76 3.87
CA PRO A 497 25.87 10.37 3.50
C PRO A 497 25.67 9.50 4.75
N TRP A 498 25.21 8.26 4.56
CA TRP A 498 25.16 7.32 5.66
C TRP A 498 26.57 7.10 6.24
N PRO A 499 26.74 7.01 7.56
CA PRO A 499 28.05 6.74 8.17
C PRO A 499 28.75 5.55 7.54
N ALA A 500 30.05 5.69 7.28
CA ALA A 500 30.86 4.62 6.71
C ALA A 500 31.06 3.50 7.75
N VAL A 501 30.21 2.48 7.70
CA VAL A 501 30.23 1.33 8.61
C VAL A 501 30.61 0.05 7.84
N ARG A 502 31.35 -0.86 8.47
CA ARG A 502 31.73 -2.16 7.87
C ARG A 502 30.60 -3.20 7.88
N ARG A 503 29.53 -2.92 8.62
CA ARG A 503 28.30 -3.72 8.71
C ARG A 503 27.22 -3.15 7.79
N VAL A 504 26.11 -3.86 7.67
CA VAL A 504 24.89 -3.35 7.02
C VAL A 504 24.32 -2.14 7.77
N ARG A 505 23.75 -1.21 7.02
CA ARG A 505 23.11 0.00 7.57
C ARG A 505 21.88 -0.37 8.40
N ARG A 506 21.73 0.25 9.57
CA ARG A 506 20.62 -0.04 10.50
C ARG A 506 19.96 1.20 11.04
N ALA A 507 18.64 1.17 11.13
CA ALA A 507 17.86 2.26 11.67
C ALA A 507 16.71 1.80 12.57
N GLY A 508 16.28 2.70 13.45
CA GLY A 508 15.03 2.57 14.21
C GLY A 508 13.98 3.56 13.73
N VAL A 509 12.70 3.23 13.93
CA VAL A 509 11.55 4.12 13.72
C VAL A 509 10.69 4.09 14.96
N SER A 510 10.43 5.25 15.57
CA SER A 510 9.59 5.40 16.76
C SER A 510 8.26 6.08 16.43
N SER A 511 7.18 5.63 17.07
CA SER A 511 5.93 6.40 17.13
C SER A 511 5.20 6.15 18.44
N PHE A 512 4.80 7.24 19.12
CA PHE A 512 4.20 7.22 20.45
C PHE A 512 2.81 7.85 20.38
N GLY A 513 1.76 7.08 20.67
CA GLY A 513 0.39 7.55 20.72
C GLY A 513 0.14 8.41 21.95
N PHE A 514 -0.63 9.50 21.82
CA PHE A 514 -0.96 10.36 22.96
C PHE A 514 -1.75 9.63 24.06
N GLY A 515 -2.35 8.47 23.76
CA GLY A 515 -2.98 7.60 24.77
C GLY A 515 -2.01 6.68 25.53
N GLY A 516 -0.70 6.77 25.24
CA GLY A 516 0.37 6.03 25.91
C GLY A 516 0.82 4.74 25.22
N THR A 517 0.24 4.35 24.08
CA THR A 517 0.74 3.20 23.31
C THR A 517 1.99 3.58 22.54
N ASN A 518 3.10 2.88 22.77
CA ASN A 518 4.36 3.13 22.06
C ASN A 518 4.67 2.01 21.08
N ALA A 519 5.28 2.36 19.95
CA ALA A 519 5.79 1.41 18.97
C ALA A 519 7.22 1.77 18.54
N HIS A 520 8.06 0.75 18.36
CA HIS A 520 9.38 0.91 17.76
C HIS A 520 9.68 -0.24 16.78
N VAL A 521 10.25 0.09 15.62
CA VAL A 521 10.59 -0.87 14.56
C VAL A 521 12.06 -0.73 14.18
N VAL A 522 12.76 -1.85 14.02
CA VAL A 522 14.17 -1.93 13.64
C VAL A 522 14.30 -2.38 12.19
N ILE A 523 14.94 -1.56 11.37
CA ILE A 523 15.11 -1.72 9.92
C ILE A 523 16.60 -1.93 9.61
N GLU A 524 16.89 -2.84 8.70
CA GLU A 524 18.23 -3.16 8.20
C GLU A 524 18.26 -3.06 6.67
N GLN A 525 19.43 -2.72 6.14
CA GLN A 525 19.71 -2.72 4.71
C GLN A 525 19.40 -4.08 4.06
N ALA A 526 18.70 -4.05 2.93
CA ALA A 526 18.54 -5.24 2.10
C ALA A 526 19.91 -5.75 1.60
N PRO A 527 20.08 -7.05 1.34
CA PRO A 527 21.29 -7.56 0.70
C PRO A 527 21.53 -6.85 -0.63
N LEU A 528 22.79 -6.52 -0.91
CA LEU A 528 23.17 -5.91 -2.19
C LEU A 528 22.88 -6.91 -3.32
N ALA A 529 22.13 -6.47 -4.33
CA ALA A 529 21.94 -7.26 -5.54
C ALA A 529 23.28 -7.44 -6.26
N ASP A 530 23.57 -8.65 -6.74
CA ASP A 530 24.78 -8.92 -7.53
C ASP A 530 24.67 -8.20 -8.89
N PRO A 531 25.51 -7.18 -9.18
CA PRO A 531 25.47 -6.44 -10.44
C PRO A 531 25.75 -7.33 -11.67
N GLY A 532 26.33 -8.52 -11.47
CA GLY A 532 26.75 -9.44 -12.53
C GLY A 532 25.62 -10.30 -13.12
N ALA A 533 24.46 -10.40 -12.46
CA ALA A 533 23.34 -11.25 -12.88
C ALA A 533 22.43 -10.61 -13.95
N ARG A 534 23.00 -9.85 -14.90
CA ARG A 534 22.23 -9.35 -16.05
C ARG A 534 22.05 -10.46 -17.07
N ASP A 535 20.84 -11.00 -17.12
CA ASP A 535 20.42 -11.92 -18.17
C ASP A 535 20.59 -11.23 -19.54
N ARG A 536 21.08 -11.94 -20.56
CA ARG A 536 21.34 -11.33 -21.88
C ARG A 536 20.05 -10.75 -22.44
N ASP A 537 20.09 -9.49 -22.88
CA ASP A 537 18.93 -8.86 -23.50
C ASP A 537 18.43 -9.67 -24.70
N PRO A 538 17.11 -9.95 -24.78
CA PRO A 538 16.54 -10.64 -25.91
C PRO A 538 16.72 -9.81 -27.19
N ALA A 539 16.90 -10.47 -28.33
CA ALA A 539 17.09 -9.80 -29.61
C ALA A 539 15.87 -8.95 -30.04
N VAL A 540 14.70 -9.26 -29.51
CA VAL A 540 13.45 -8.51 -29.68
C VAL A 540 12.74 -8.45 -28.33
N THR A 541 12.27 -7.27 -27.96
CA THR A 541 11.45 -7.05 -26.77
C THR A 541 10.08 -6.54 -27.18
N THR A 542 9.03 -7.05 -26.53
CA THR A 542 7.65 -6.55 -26.66
C THR A 542 7.26 -5.84 -25.38
N LEU A 543 7.01 -4.53 -25.46
CA LEU A 543 6.39 -3.78 -24.37
C LEU A 543 4.86 -3.81 -24.57
N VAL A 544 4.13 -4.22 -23.54
CA VAL A 544 2.67 -4.23 -23.55
C VAL A 544 2.17 -3.20 -22.54
N VAL A 545 1.19 -2.40 -22.96
CA VAL A 545 0.45 -1.45 -22.12
C VAL A 545 -1.03 -1.81 -22.20
N SER A 546 -1.71 -1.85 -21.05
CA SER A 546 -3.13 -2.17 -20.94
C SER A 546 -3.87 -1.12 -20.13
N GLY A 547 -5.18 -1.01 -20.35
CA GLY A 547 -6.06 -0.13 -19.59
C GLY A 547 -7.52 -0.42 -19.92
N LYS A 548 -8.44 0.04 -19.06
CA LYS A 548 -9.89 -0.15 -19.27
C LYS A 548 -10.40 0.62 -20.50
N THR A 549 -9.77 1.75 -20.85
CA THR A 549 -10.14 2.58 -22.02
C THR A 549 -8.94 2.89 -22.92
N PRO A 550 -9.17 3.22 -24.22
CA PRO A 550 -8.12 3.67 -25.13
C PRO A 550 -7.36 4.90 -24.62
N GLU A 551 -8.04 5.83 -23.96
CA GLU A 551 -7.47 7.06 -23.39
C GLU A 551 -6.50 6.72 -22.26
N ARG A 552 -6.87 5.78 -21.38
CA ARG A 552 -5.99 5.29 -20.31
C ARG A 552 -4.76 4.60 -20.88
N ILE A 553 -4.90 3.79 -21.94
CA ILE A 553 -3.75 3.17 -22.61
C ILE A 553 -2.82 4.23 -23.19
N ALA A 554 -3.36 5.25 -23.85
CA ALA A 554 -2.58 6.34 -24.41
C ALA A 554 -1.86 7.16 -23.33
N ALA A 555 -2.54 7.44 -22.21
CA ALA A 555 -1.96 8.13 -21.07
C ALA A 555 -0.82 7.31 -20.45
N THR A 556 -1.03 6.03 -20.13
CA THR A 556 0.01 5.15 -19.56
C THR A 556 1.19 4.99 -20.51
N ALA A 557 0.94 4.83 -21.82
CA ALA A 557 2.01 4.78 -22.81
C ALA A 557 2.80 6.09 -22.89
N GLY A 558 2.11 7.24 -22.74
CA GLY A 558 2.73 8.56 -22.64
C GLY A 558 3.65 8.68 -21.42
N VAL A 559 3.15 8.29 -20.25
CA VAL A 559 3.92 8.29 -18.98
C VAL A 559 5.18 7.43 -19.10
N VAL A 560 5.05 6.20 -19.61
CA VAL A 560 6.21 5.32 -19.82
C VAL A 560 7.19 5.92 -20.82
N ALA A 561 6.71 6.52 -21.91
CA ALA A 561 7.55 7.16 -22.92
C ALA A 561 8.33 8.36 -22.36
N GLU A 562 7.68 9.20 -21.57
CA GLU A 562 8.29 10.36 -20.91
C GLU A 562 9.31 9.94 -19.86
N TRP A 563 8.96 8.95 -19.03
CA TRP A 563 9.88 8.38 -18.06
C TRP A 563 11.13 7.79 -18.74
N MET A 564 10.95 6.99 -19.79
CA MET A 564 12.07 6.42 -20.58
C MET A 564 12.89 7.48 -21.32
N ALA A 565 12.33 8.66 -21.59
CA ALA A 565 13.06 9.78 -22.18
C ALA A 565 13.80 10.64 -21.14
N GLY A 566 13.40 10.60 -19.87
CA GLY A 566 14.00 11.33 -18.78
C GLY A 566 14.67 10.40 -17.76
N PRO A 567 14.12 10.24 -16.53
CA PRO A 567 14.77 9.49 -15.45
C PRO A 567 15.14 8.04 -15.80
N GLY A 568 14.36 7.39 -16.67
CA GLY A 568 14.54 6.01 -17.11
C GLY A 568 15.43 5.85 -18.35
N ALA A 569 16.11 6.90 -18.83
CA ALA A 569 16.90 6.83 -20.07
C ALA A 569 18.02 5.78 -20.06
N GLY A 570 18.52 5.40 -18.87
CA GLY A 570 19.52 4.35 -18.67
C GLY A 570 18.96 2.92 -18.57
N VAL A 571 17.63 2.75 -18.54
CA VAL A 571 16.98 1.46 -18.34
C VAL A 571 16.68 0.81 -19.70
N GLY A 572 17.13 -0.43 -19.87
CA GLY A 572 16.94 -1.18 -21.11
C GLY A 572 15.47 -1.52 -21.35
N LEU A 573 15.02 -1.49 -22.62
CA LEU A 573 13.63 -1.81 -22.97
C LEU A 573 13.19 -3.20 -22.47
N ALA A 574 14.10 -4.18 -22.46
CA ALA A 574 13.85 -5.52 -21.93
C ALA A 574 13.56 -5.54 -20.43
N GLU A 575 14.14 -4.63 -19.66
CA GLU A 575 13.87 -4.48 -18.24
C GLU A 575 12.49 -3.86 -18.01
N VAL A 576 12.15 -2.80 -18.76
CA VAL A 576 10.82 -2.18 -18.73
C VAL A 576 9.72 -3.18 -19.12
N ALA A 577 9.95 -3.99 -20.16
CA ALA A 577 9.01 -5.00 -20.62
C ALA A 577 8.96 -6.29 -19.77
N ARG A 578 9.88 -6.46 -18.82
CA ARG A 578 9.78 -7.50 -17.79
C ARG A 578 9.00 -7.02 -16.58
N HIS A 579 8.75 -5.72 -16.45
CA HIS A 579 8.00 -5.17 -15.32
C HIS A 579 6.60 -5.78 -15.29
N PRO A 580 6.12 -6.28 -14.14
CA PRO A 580 4.85 -6.98 -14.02
C PRO A 580 3.65 -6.17 -14.53
N GLN A 581 3.66 -4.84 -14.51
CA GLN A 581 2.63 -4.01 -15.16
C GLN A 581 2.49 -4.26 -16.68
N SER A 582 3.54 -4.72 -17.35
CA SER A 582 3.50 -5.09 -18.78
C SER A 582 3.00 -6.53 -19.01
N SER A 583 2.96 -7.37 -17.97
CA SER A 583 2.45 -8.75 -18.03
C SER A 583 1.11 -8.96 -17.28
N SER A 584 0.76 -8.05 -16.37
CA SER A 584 -0.42 -8.07 -15.49
C SER A 584 -1.72 -7.65 -16.16
N GLY A 585 -1.66 -7.15 -17.39
CA GLY A 585 -2.83 -6.82 -18.21
C GLY A 585 -3.73 -8.01 -18.55
N ALA A 586 -3.58 -9.16 -17.88
CA ALA A 586 -4.43 -10.34 -18.01
C ALA A 586 -5.94 -10.00 -17.90
N ALA A 587 -6.33 -8.98 -17.13
CA ALA A 587 -7.73 -8.64 -16.87
C ALA A 587 -8.33 -7.45 -17.67
N SER A 588 -7.55 -6.69 -18.46
CA SER A 588 -8.13 -5.60 -19.27
C SER A 588 -8.44 -6.02 -20.70
N ALA A 589 -9.67 -5.74 -21.15
CA ALA A 589 -10.19 -6.09 -22.48
C ALA A 589 -9.46 -5.40 -23.65
N VAL A 590 -8.72 -4.33 -23.39
CA VAL A 590 -8.00 -3.54 -24.41
C VAL A 590 -6.50 -3.52 -24.07
N ARG A 591 -5.66 -3.88 -25.06
CA ARG A 591 -4.20 -3.94 -24.93
C ARG A 591 -3.53 -3.33 -26.15
N HIS A 592 -2.35 -2.74 -25.94
CA HIS A 592 -1.47 -2.28 -27.00
C HIS A 592 -0.07 -2.88 -26.82
N GLY A 593 0.54 -3.36 -27.90
CA GLY A 593 1.87 -3.98 -27.89
C GLY A 593 2.80 -3.30 -28.87
N VAL A 594 4.00 -2.94 -28.41
CA VAL A 594 5.07 -2.39 -29.24
C VAL A 594 6.24 -3.38 -29.24
N CYS A 595 6.61 -3.88 -30.41
CA CYS A 595 7.80 -4.73 -30.59
C CYS A 595 8.97 -3.87 -31.10
N ALA A 596 10.11 -3.89 -30.43
CA ALA A 596 11.31 -3.19 -30.86
C ALA A 596 12.57 -4.04 -30.67
N GLY A 597 13.54 -3.86 -31.58
CA GLY A 597 14.90 -4.38 -31.43
C GLY A 597 15.77 -3.42 -30.60
N PRO A 598 16.98 -3.84 -30.21
CA PRO A 598 17.82 -3.12 -29.24
C PRO A 598 18.39 -1.75 -29.67
N ARG A 599 18.02 -1.20 -30.85
CA ARG A 599 18.74 -0.07 -31.47
C ARG A 599 18.00 1.12 -32.12
N PRO A 600 16.66 1.27 -32.16
CA PRO A 600 16.09 2.61 -32.32
C PRO A 600 15.84 3.22 -30.94
N GLY A 601 16.23 4.48 -30.74
CA GLY A 601 16.10 5.15 -29.44
C GLY A 601 14.72 4.95 -28.79
N PRO A 602 14.65 4.65 -27.49
CA PRO A 602 13.43 4.16 -26.82
C PRO A 602 12.21 5.08 -27.02
N GLY A 603 12.42 6.39 -27.11
CA GLY A 603 11.36 7.38 -27.35
C GLY A 603 10.67 7.32 -28.73
N ARG A 604 11.28 6.70 -29.76
CA ARG A 604 10.64 6.55 -31.08
C ARG A 604 9.67 5.37 -31.14
N ALA A 605 9.93 4.28 -30.42
CA ALA A 605 9.06 3.10 -30.40
C ALA A 605 7.74 3.38 -29.66
N ALA A 606 7.81 4.07 -28.50
CA ALA A 606 6.61 4.44 -27.75
C ALA A 606 5.75 5.51 -28.48
N ARG A 607 6.38 6.47 -29.19
CA ARG A 607 5.66 7.48 -30.01
C ARG A 607 4.99 6.91 -31.27
N ALA A 608 5.51 5.82 -31.84
CA ALA A 608 4.92 5.17 -33.02
C ALA A 608 3.60 4.43 -32.69
N GLY A 609 3.29 4.19 -31.41
CA GLY A 609 2.12 3.46 -30.93
C GLY A 609 0.75 4.13 -31.16
N ARG A 610 0.70 5.35 -31.71
CA ARG A 610 -0.57 6.06 -31.98
C ARG A 610 -1.46 5.46 -33.09
N ARG A 611 -1.08 4.36 -33.76
CA ARG A 611 -1.75 3.88 -35.00
C ARG A 611 -2.22 2.42 -35.05
N SER A 612 -2.11 1.61 -33.99
CA SER A 612 -2.61 0.22 -34.03
C SER A 612 -3.31 -0.19 -32.73
N VAL A 613 -4.61 0.04 -32.66
CA VAL A 613 -5.48 -0.45 -31.58
C VAL A 613 -6.05 -1.81 -32.00
N GLY A 614 -5.84 -2.85 -31.19
CA GLY A 614 -6.45 -4.16 -31.37
C GLY A 614 -7.37 -4.48 -30.20
N ARG A 615 -8.66 -4.74 -30.48
CA ARG A 615 -9.62 -5.26 -29.51
C ARG A 615 -9.59 -6.79 -29.57
N ARG A 616 -9.55 -7.50 -28.44
CA ARG A 616 -9.65 -8.96 -28.41
C ARG A 616 -10.86 -9.37 -27.58
N SER A 617 -11.73 -10.21 -28.14
CA SER A 617 -12.67 -11.03 -27.36
C SER A 617 -11.89 -12.16 -26.70
N ASP A 618 -12.39 -12.67 -25.57
CA ASP A 618 -11.76 -13.76 -24.85
C ASP A 618 -11.51 -14.98 -25.76
N HIS A 619 -10.25 -15.42 -25.76
CA HIS A 619 -9.75 -16.65 -26.37
C HIS A 619 -10.37 -17.03 -27.74
N PRO A 620 -9.98 -16.39 -28.87
CA PRO A 620 -10.35 -16.92 -30.18
C PRO A 620 -9.77 -18.34 -30.36
N PRO A 621 -10.53 -19.30 -30.90
CA PRO A 621 -10.07 -20.67 -31.10
C PRO A 621 -8.77 -20.68 -31.92
N ARG A 622 -7.68 -21.18 -31.31
CA ARG A 622 -6.36 -21.23 -31.95
C ARG A 622 -6.31 -22.35 -32.99
N ARG A 623 -6.65 -22.06 -34.24
CA ARG A 623 -6.34 -22.96 -35.36
C ARG A 623 -4.86 -22.86 -35.71
N ARG A 624 -4.09 -23.92 -35.44
CA ARG A 624 -2.69 -24.03 -35.92
C ARG A 624 -2.71 -24.56 -37.36
N LEU A 625 -2.53 -23.69 -38.35
CA LEU A 625 -2.20 -24.14 -39.70
C LEU A 625 -0.73 -24.59 -39.74
N ARG A 626 -0.49 -25.87 -40.06
CA ARG A 626 0.84 -26.33 -40.47
C ARG A 626 0.99 -26.06 -41.96
N ILE A 627 1.96 -25.23 -42.31
CA ILE A 627 2.30 -24.95 -43.71
C ILE A 627 3.04 -26.18 -44.26
N GLY A 628 2.57 -26.73 -45.40
CA GLY A 628 3.16 -27.88 -46.06
C GLY A 628 4.55 -27.62 -46.65
N HIS A 629 5.19 -28.67 -47.19
CA HIS A 629 6.60 -28.71 -47.62
C HIS A 629 7.06 -27.69 -48.69
N GLY A 630 6.17 -26.84 -49.22
CA GLY A 630 6.44 -25.87 -50.28
C GLY A 630 7.13 -24.56 -49.85
N VAL A 631 7.24 -24.27 -48.54
CA VAL A 631 7.91 -23.05 -48.06
C VAL A 631 9.31 -23.38 -47.55
N ARG A 632 10.29 -23.47 -48.47
CA ARG A 632 11.72 -23.52 -48.12
C ARG A 632 12.33 -22.14 -48.33
N LEU A 633 12.45 -21.37 -47.24
CA LEU A 633 13.37 -20.23 -47.17
C LEU A 633 14.71 -20.75 -46.62
N PHE A 634 15.84 -20.26 -47.15
CA PHE A 634 17.15 -20.51 -46.55
C PHE A 634 17.29 -19.68 -45.26
N GLY A 635 17.59 -20.33 -44.13
CA GLY A 635 17.86 -19.65 -42.84
C GLY A 635 16.73 -19.34 -41.83
N PRO A 636 15.46 -19.77 -41.95
CA PRO A 636 14.34 -19.26 -41.14
C PRO A 636 14.34 -19.69 -39.65
N GLY A 637 15.35 -20.42 -39.19
CA GLY A 637 15.46 -20.88 -37.80
C GLY A 637 16.77 -20.52 -37.10
N LEU A 638 17.70 -19.80 -37.75
CA LEU A 638 19.01 -19.51 -37.15
C LEU A 638 18.94 -18.44 -36.06
N ALA A 639 18.11 -17.40 -36.23
CA ALA A 639 17.87 -16.40 -35.17
C ALA A 639 17.08 -17.01 -34.00
N VAL A 640 16.04 -17.79 -34.29
CA VAL A 640 15.19 -18.44 -33.28
C VAL A 640 15.96 -19.51 -32.49
N ALA A 641 16.85 -20.27 -33.14
CA ALA A 641 17.69 -21.26 -32.46
C ALA A 641 18.84 -20.64 -31.66
N ARG A 642 19.34 -19.47 -32.05
CA ARG A 642 20.38 -18.73 -31.29
C ARG A 642 19.84 -18.06 -30.04
N HIS A 643 18.56 -17.70 -30.00
CA HIS A 643 17.95 -16.92 -28.92
C HIS A 643 16.85 -17.67 -28.13
N GLY A 644 16.52 -18.92 -28.49
CA GLY A 644 15.46 -19.71 -27.85
C GLY A 644 15.94 -21.07 -27.33
N PRO A 645 16.33 -21.20 -26.04
CA PRO A 645 16.87 -22.45 -25.48
C PRO A 645 15.88 -23.64 -25.55
N ALA A 646 14.58 -23.38 -25.37
CA ALA A 646 13.52 -24.40 -25.49
C ALA A 646 13.35 -24.96 -26.92
N ILE A 647 13.72 -24.19 -27.95
CA ILE A 647 13.63 -24.60 -29.36
C ILE A 647 14.93 -25.27 -29.81
N ALA A 648 16.08 -24.82 -29.27
CA ALA A 648 17.37 -25.46 -29.47
C ALA A 648 17.39 -26.90 -28.90
N GLY A 649 16.84 -27.11 -27.69
CA GLY A 649 16.74 -28.43 -27.05
C GLY A 649 15.83 -29.43 -27.78
N ARG A 650 14.76 -28.94 -28.45
CA ARG A 650 13.89 -29.81 -29.28
C ARG A 650 14.56 -30.28 -30.57
N ARG A 651 15.56 -29.55 -31.10
CA ARG A 651 16.33 -29.98 -32.29
C ARG A 651 17.39 -31.03 -31.96
N THR A 652 17.97 -31.02 -30.76
CA THR A 652 18.94 -32.03 -30.32
C THR A 652 18.27 -33.34 -29.90
N GLY A 653 17.05 -33.30 -29.35
CA GLY A 653 16.27 -34.49 -29.01
C GLY A 653 15.80 -35.34 -30.20
N ILE A 654 15.71 -34.75 -31.41
CA ILE A 654 15.28 -35.47 -32.63
C ILE A 654 16.44 -36.24 -33.29
N ARG A 655 17.71 -36.00 -32.93
CA ARG A 655 18.87 -36.73 -33.47
C ARG A 655 19.31 -37.95 -32.66
N ARG A 656 18.59 -38.34 -31.60
CA ARG A 656 18.94 -39.48 -30.72
C ARG A 656 17.97 -40.68 -30.80
N ARG A 657 17.02 -40.68 -31.73
CA ARG A 657 16.26 -41.88 -32.11
C ARG A 657 16.49 -42.10 -33.60
N ASP A 658 17.59 -42.79 -33.90
CA ASP A 658 17.90 -43.53 -35.14
C ASP A 658 19.41 -43.81 -35.14
N ARG A 659 19.80 -44.73 -34.26
CA ARG A 659 20.96 -45.61 -34.40
C ARG A 659 20.66 -46.92 -33.71
#